data_AF-A0A7C8EHA2-F1
#
_entry.id   AF-A0A7C8EHA2-F1
#
_cell.length_a   1.000
_cell.length_b   1.000
_cell.length_c   1.000
_cell.angle_alpha   90.00
_cell.angle_beta   90.00
_cell.angle_gamma   90.00
#
_symmetry.space_group_name_H-M   'P 1'
#
loop_
_entity.id
_entity.type
_entity.pdbx_description
1 polymer ?
#
loop_
_entity_poly.entity_id
_entity_poly.type
_entity_poly.pdbx_seq_one_letter_code
_entity_poly.pdbx_strand_id
1 'polypeptide(L)'
;MDFDQFQSDALTRNLDLTNISVVIPHSFQTLEDAVKGYAGKEKQARDLLLEYHHKYRNWHFVVQETQRYAIGNLRLYRNSVLNGKVIYLLSNIFLHALRDSERFEIRSLAADHLLAYWLKLLEEMPEELAKPALGEISATGIEELFATDTSCHQGIVRRLFLELLELPEAPFEFLMRSFYPPKRIGAKLLRIWQDGPSFVELRAFLERFFRNTYDFWLSREDPCRWLDQQAEANRPAGSWLEDCMPLGHELLRKRLQALETEVVPEPDHRRAVEMLTGMTDFHDLVQLYFHLPRKIAEKADKLSQAGHISMLIQLKTLEVKGLEAIHEDVLREINFEIGRWIREESTDQLETLLDRILSVLGISLQNYPQAALQIIRTMGLEILATDYRPLIDFFLRRIIRLGFQSPMLGQVSTQWQISVNPAHLANVRIWLDIIKANPLRSRALLSALIVNLSLGGIFVRDTDLFQKDVSQLLNAPIRPVYNLVKQLAKLFPVYFSQIGAEGLLRQVSTDVDEITGRSDKLIHFLRKQSHVESNNIIVSFIQGIIEYWRTTDKRPLERLIPSEVYSDIPESGPQVEDIHRIFECVFGDKAINHVQDLLDLTEDDAKRLIGQVHGVPEKERSRAFLMIQFYQLLHEKYALSFKDIHINLQRAKTIGLPDPGKLLDALDNSDGDRYQLLTAILDYLGELKEV
;
A
#
# COMPACT_ATOMS: atom_id res chain seq x y z
N MET A 1 -30.64 6.75 43.98
CA MET A 1 -29.70 5.65 43.76
C MET A 1 -29.02 5.97 42.45
N ASP A 2 -27.86 6.60 42.54
CA ASP A 2 -27.00 6.90 41.39
C ASP A 2 -26.40 5.60 40.87
N PHE A 3 -26.64 5.28 39.61
CA PHE A 3 -25.85 4.31 38.87
C PHE A 3 -25.02 5.08 37.84
N ASP A 4 -23.81 5.39 38.27
CA ASP A 4 -22.73 5.96 37.49
C ASP A 4 -22.16 4.91 36.51
N GLN A 5 -21.92 5.39 35.28
CA GLN A 5 -20.86 5.04 34.33
C GLN A 5 -20.19 3.65 34.41
N PHE A 6 -20.51 2.77 33.45
CA PHE A 6 -19.56 1.74 33.00
C PHE A 6 -18.69 2.32 31.87
N GLN A 7 -17.67 3.09 32.25
CA GLN A 7 -16.58 3.51 31.38
C GLN A 7 -15.60 2.33 31.23
N SER A 8 -15.28 1.91 30.01
CA SER A 8 -14.34 0.79 29.77
C SER A 8 -13.01 1.06 30.48
N ASP A 9 -12.61 0.21 31.43
CA ASP A 9 -11.34 0.33 32.16
C ASP A 9 -10.13 0.43 31.21
N ALA A 10 -10.20 -0.17 30.02
CA ALA A 10 -9.13 -0.11 29.01
C ALA A 10 -9.14 1.21 28.22
N LEU A 11 -10.32 1.75 27.90
CA LEU A 11 -10.47 3.05 27.23
C LEU A 11 -10.18 4.20 28.21
N THR A 12 -10.64 4.10 29.44
CA THR A 12 -10.39 5.09 30.52
C THR A 12 -8.92 5.07 30.89
N ARG A 13 -8.27 3.89 30.98
CA ARG A 13 -6.80 3.83 31.12
C ARG A 13 -6.07 4.38 29.90
N ASN A 14 -6.49 4.11 28.67
CA ASN A 14 -5.85 4.68 27.48
C ASN A 14 -6.07 6.19 27.33
N LEU A 15 -7.27 6.69 27.62
CA LEU A 15 -7.60 8.11 27.63
C LEU A 15 -6.93 8.81 28.81
N ASP A 16 -6.86 8.23 30.00
CA ASP A 16 -6.09 8.80 31.12
C ASP A 16 -4.58 8.78 30.84
N LEU A 17 -4.09 7.80 30.07
CA LEU A 17 -2.69 7.74 29.64
C LEU A 17 -2.37 8.68 28.46
N THR A 18 -3.35 9.07 27.63
CA THR A 18 -3.14 9.87 26.40
C THR A 18 -3.72 11.29 26.45
N ASN A 19 -4.71 11.55 27.32
CA ASN A 19 -5.30 12.86 27.57
C ASN A 19 -4.43 13.67 28.55
N ILE A 20 -3.16 13.81 28.17
CA ILE A 20 -2.18 14.59 28.90
C ILE A 20 -2.19 16.00 28.31
N SER A 21 -2.22 17.04 29.14
CA SER A 21 -2.14 18.42 28.65
C SER A 21 -0.86 18.61 27.83
N VAL A 22 -1.01 18.83 26.52
CA VAL A 22 0.11 19.08 25.62
C VAL A 22 0.59 20.51 25.85
N VAL A 23 1.81 20.65 26.38
CA VAL A 23 2.45 21.97 26.55
C VAL A 23 3.32 22.24 25.33
N ILE A 24 2.89 23.20 24.51
CA ILE A 24 3.67 23.68 23.37
C ILE A 24 4.63 24.77 23.86
N PRO A 25 5.96 24.62 23.70
CA PRO A 25 6.91 25.66 24.06
C PRO A 25 6.69 26.96 23.26
N HIS A 26 6.86 28.12 23.91
CA HIS A 26 6.62 29.43 23.29
C HIS A 26 7.45 29.67 22.02
N SER A 27 8.64 29.05 21.92
CA SER A 27 9.48 29.12 20.73
C SER A 27 8.80 28.57 19.46
N PHE A 28 7.96 27.54 19.60
CA PHE A 28 7.25 26.89 18.50
C PHE A 28 6.02 27.67 18.01
N GLN A 29 5.49 28.60 18.82
CA GLN A 29 4.38 29.48 18.43
C GLN A 29 4.71 30.32 17.19
N THR A 30 6.01 30.54 16.92
CA THR A 30 6.53 31.16 15.69
C THR A 30 5.97 30.51 14.42
N LEU A 31 5.69 29.21 14.43
CA LEU A 31 5.07 28.53 13.29
C LEU A 31 3.63 29.02 13.06
N GLU A 32 2.81 29.15 14.10
CA GLU A 32 1.46 29.76 13.95
C GLU A 32 1.55 31.22 13.50
N ASP A 33 2.47 32.01 14.08
CA ASP A 33 2.65 33.42 13.74
C ASP A 33 3.04 33.64 12.27
N ALA A 34 3.83 32.72 11.69
CA ALA A 34 4.29 32.81 10.31
C ALA A 34 3.17 32.71 9.26
N VAL A 35 2.01 32.17 9.64
CA VAL A 35 0.83 32.02 8.78
C VAL A 35 -0.39 32.78 9.29
N LYS A 36 -0.16 33.71 10.22
CA LYS A 36 -1.22 34.51 10.83
C LYS A 36 -2.05 35.26 9.78
N GLY A 37 -3.37 35.24 9.95
CA GLY A 37 -4.34 35.79 9.00
C GLY A 37 -4.92 34.77 8.02
N TYR A 38 -4.48 33.50 8.07
CA TYR A 38 -4.99 32.42 7.23
C TYR A 38 -5.52 31.27 8.10
N ALA A 39 -6.81 31.33 8.47
CA ALA A 39 -7.43 30.41 9.44
C ALA A 39 -7.18 28.91 9.18
N GLY A 40 -7.20 28.47 7.91
CA GLY A 40 -6.89 27.08 7.55
C GLY A 40 -5.44 26.67 7.81
N LYS A 41 -4.49 27.60 7.60
CA LYS A 41 -3.05 27.38 7.81
C LYS A 41 -2.67 27.52 9.29
N GLU A 42 -3.33 28.41 10.02
CA GLU A 42 -3.21 28.50 11.48
C GLU A 42 -3.67 27.20 12.13
N LYS A 43 -4.81 26.65 11.70
CA LYS A 43 -5.28 25.34 12.14
C LYS A 43 -4.27 24.24 11.82
N GLN A 44 -3.74 24.22 10.60
CA GLN A 44 -2.71 23.27 10.19
C GLN A 44 -1.46 23.34 11.10
N ALA A 45 -0.96 24.54 11.38
CA ALA A 45 0.19 24.74 12.27
C ALA A 45 -0.11 24.24 13.69
N ARG A 46 -1.30 24.56 14.23
CA ARG A 46 -1.72 24.12 15.55
C ARG A 46 -1.83 22.60 15.65
N ASP A 47 -2.49 21.96 14.68
CA ASP A 47 -2.66 20.51 14.64
C ASP A 47 -1.30 19.81 14.56
N LEU A 48 -0.35 20.33 13.76
CA LEU A 48 1.03 19.86 13.71
C LEU A 48 1.73 19.98 15.07
N LEU A 49 1.65 21.14 15.72
CA LEU A 49 2.32 21.38 17.00
C LEU A 49 1.74 20.52 18.13
N LEU A 50 0.42 20.38 18.18
CA LEU A 50 -0.26 19.51 19.14
C LEU A 50 0.20 18.06 19.00
N GLU A 51 0.23 17.53 17.78
CA GLU A 51 0.69 16.16 17.55
C GLU A 51 2.19 16.01 17.82
N TYR A 52 3.01 16.97 17.41
CA TYR A 52 4.46 16.91 17.60
C TYR A 52 4.86 16.90 19.07
N HIS A 53 4.18 17.67 19.93
CA HIS A 53 4.45 17.72 21.37
C HIS A 53 3.70 16.66 22.18
N HIS A 54 2.91 15.81 21.53
CA HIS A 54 2.22 14.72 22.20
C HIS A 54 3.19 13.63 22.69
N LYS A 55 2.91 13.04 23.86
CA LYS A 55 3.76 12.00 24.46
C LYS A 55 3.87 10.76 23.56
N TYR A 56 2.78 10.40 22.90
CA TYR A 56 2.69 9.25 21.98
C TYR A 56 2.53 9.71 20.53
N ARG A 57 3.30 10.73 20.14
CA ARG A 57 3.19 11.35 18.82
C ARG A 57 3.23 10.34 17.67
N ASN A 58 2.34 10.52 16.71
CA ASN A 58 2.33 9.83 15.44
C ASN A 58 3.36 10.45 14.50
N TRP A 59 4.58 9.92 14.53
CA TRP A 59 5.68 10.41 13.69
C TRP A 59 5.35 10.42 12.19
N HIS A 60 4.52 9.51 11.70
CA HIS A 60 4.11 9.51 10.29
C HIS A 60 3.34 10.79 9.94
N PHE A 61 2.37 11.13 10.78
CA PHE A 61 1.61 12.38 10.62
C PHE A 61 2.53 13.59 10.77
N VAL A 62 3.34 13.64 11.83
CA VAL A 62 4.23 14.78 12.11
C VAL A 62 5.15 15.07 10.93
N VAL A 63 5.86 14.05 10.41
CA VAL A 63 6.82 14.24 9.30
C VAL A 63 6.11 14.68 8.02
N GLN A 64 4.98 14.05 7.67
CA GLN A 64 4.21 14.45 6.49
C GLN A 64 3.64 15.86 6.62
N GLU A 65 3.04 16.18 7.75
CA GLU A 65 2.40 17.48 7.96
C GLU A 65 3.44 18.60 8.06
N THR A 66 4.62 18.32 8.63
CA THR A 66 5.78 19.25 8.59
C THR A 66 6.20 19.53 7.15
N GLN A 67 6.26 18.51 6.29
CA GLN A 67 6.61 18.69 4.87
C GLN A 67 5.54 19.48 4.11
N ARG A 68 4.26 19.17 4.31
CA ARG A 68 3.15 19.92 3.71
C ARG A 68 3.16 21.37 4.16
N TYR A 69 3.39 21.61 5.45
CA TYR A 69 3.50 22.94 6.03
C TYR A 69 4.70 23.70 5.42
N ALA A 70 5.89 23.10 5.45
CA ALA A 70 7.13 23.70 4.96
C ALA A 70 6.99 24.12 3.48
N ILE A 71 6.56 23.21 2.61
CA ILE A 71 6.46 23.50 1.18
C ILE A 71 5.24 24.37 0.85
N GLY A 72 4.07 24.05 1.42
CA GLY A 72 2.81 24.74 1.13
C GLY A 72 2.74 26.18 1.65
N ASN A 73 3.51 26.50 2.68
CA ASN A 73 3.53 27.83 3.31
C ASN A 73 4.80 28.63 3.02
N LEU A 74 5.76 28.09 2.24
CA LEU A 74 7.05 28.74 1.94
C LEU A 74 6.90 30.18 1.45
N ARG A 75 5.94 30.46 0.57
CA ARG A 75 5.69 31.82 0.06
C ARG A 75 5.29 32.83 1.14
N LEU A 76 4.66 32.36 2.22
CA LEU A 76 4.18 33.22 3.31
C LEU A 76 5.33 33.59 4.23
N TYR A 77 6.08 32.58 4.71
CA TYR A 77 7.14 32.85 5.66
C TYR A 77 8.45 33.30 5.02
N ARG A 78 8.66 33.10 3.71
CA ARG A 78 9.87 33.57 2.99
C ARG A 78 10.19 35.05 3.25
N ASN A 79 9.18 35.90 3.19
CA ASN A 79 9.31 37.36 3.35
C ASN A 79 9.10 37.82 4.80
N SER A 80 8.90 36.89 5.73
CA SER A 80 8.74 37.20 7.15
C SER A 80 10.09 37.49 7.78
N VAL A 81 10.11 38.38 8.76
CA VAL A 81 11.29 38.58 9.64
C VAL A 81 11.61 37.34 10.47
N LEU A 82 10.65 36.44 10.64
CA LEU A 82 10.78 35.18 11.39
C LEU A 82 11.27 34.00 10.52
N ASN A 83 11.62 34.25 9.25
CA ASN A 83 11.90 33.19 8.28
C ASN A 83 13.02 32.24 8.73
N GLY A 84 14.08 32.74 9.35
CA GLY A 84 15.18 31.95 9.89
C GLY A 84 14.72 31.00 11.00
N LYS A 85 13.97 31.53 11.97
CA LYS A 85 13.42 30.73 13.08
C LYS A 85 12.45 29.65 12.60
N VAL A 86 11.58 29.97 11.63
CA VAL A 86 10.69 28.97 11.01
C VAL A 86 11.49 27.87 10.32
N ILE A 87 12.51 28.21 9.53
CA ILE A 87 13.36 27.24 8.83
C ILE A 87 14.04 26.29 9.81
N TYR A 88 14.59 26.85 10.90
CA TYR A 88 15.24 26.05 11.94
C TYR A 88 14.26 25.10 12.62
N LEU A 89 13.09 25.58 13.06
CA LEU A 89 12.08 24.76 13.75
C LEU A 89 11.59 23.61 12.88
N LEU A 90 11.28 23.86 11.60
CA LEU A 90 10.85 22.82 10.67
C LEU A 90 11.96 21.79 10.42
N SER A 91 13.20 22.25 10.26
CA SER A 91 14.35 21.36 10.10
C SER A 91 14.58 20.51 11.36
N ASN A 92 14.40 21.09 12.54
CA ASN A 92 14.56 20.41 13.82
C ASN A 92 13.49 19.33 14.02
N ILE A 93 12.24 19.56 13.61
CA ILE A 93 11.19 18.52 13.65
C ILE A 93 11.60 17.29 12.81
N PHE A 94 12.14 17.50 11.60
CA PHE A 94 12.66 16.38 10.79
C PHE A 94 13.87 15.71 11.44
N LEU A 95 14.82 16.49 11.98
CA LEU A 95 15.99 15.95 12.69
C LEU A 95 15.60 15.10 13.89
N HIS A 96 14.58 15.53 14.64
CA HIS A 96 14.07 14.80 15.80
C HIS A 96 13.37 13.51 15.37
N ALA A 97 12.57 13.54 14.30
CA ALA A 97 11.99 12.33 13.73
C ALA A 97 13.05 11.35 13.25
N LEU A 98 14.11 11.86 12.60
CA LEU A 98 15.24 11.07 12.13
C LEU A 98 16.03 10.43 13.28
N ARG A 99 16.22 11.16 14.38
CA ARG A 99 17.00 10.73 15.54
C ARG A 99 16.22 9.74 16.43
N ASP A 100 14.97 10.05 16.74
CA ASP A 100 14.25 9.43 17.86
C ASP A 100 13.21 8.40 17.43
N SER A 101 12.78 8.39 16.16
CA SER A 101 11.85 7.36 15.69
C SER A 101 12.50 5.98 15.75
N GLU A 102 11.77 4.96 16.21
CA GLU A 102 12.20 3.55 16.15
C GLU A 102 11.90 2.91 14.79
N ARG A 103 11.01 3.51 13.99
CA ARG A 103 10.56 2.98 12.69
C ARG A 103 11.49 3.46 11.57
N PHE A 104 11.96 2.51 10.75
CA PHE A 104 12.85 2.75 9.61
C PHE A 104 12.22 3.68 8.57
N GLU A 105 10.94 3.45 8.24
CA GLU A 105 10.23 4.18 7.19
C GLU A 105 10.13 5.68 7.53
N ILE A 106 9.94 5.98 8.82
CA ILE A 106 9.86 7.36 9.32
C ILE A 106 11.22 8.05 9.23
N ARG A 107 12.30 7.36 9.60
CA ARG A 107 13.67 7.92 9.50
C ARG A 107 14.03 8.23 8.05
N SER A 108 13.73 7.31 7.14
CA SER A 108 13.93 7.52 5.70
C SER A 108 13.14 8.74 5.21
N LEU A 109 11.85 8.81 5.54
CA LEU A 109 10.98 9.92 5.14
C LEU A 109 11.46 11.26 5.69
N ALA A 110 11.90 11.29 6.95
CA ALA A 110 12.43 12.49 7.59
C ALA A 110 13.73 12.99 6.94
N ALA A 111 14.67 12.09 6.63
CA ALA A 111 15.89 12.43 5.91
C ALA A 111 15.60 13.00 4.51
N ASP A 112 14.73 12.34 3.74
CA ASP A 112 14.33 12.79 2.41
C ASP A 112 13.65 14.16 2.46
N HIS A 113 12.69 14.36 3.37
CA HIS A 113 11.98 15.63 3.49
C HIS A 113 12.89 16.77 3.96
N LEU A 114 13.83 16.51 4.88
CA LEU A 114 14.81 17.50 5.33
C LEU A 114 15.71 17.97 4.17
N LEU A 115 16.31 17.04 3.44
CA LEU A 115 17.24 17.36 2.36
C LEU A 115 16.51 17.98 1.16
N ALA A 116 15.31 17.50 0.83
CA ALA A 116 14.44 18.11 -0.18
C ALA A 116 14.07 19.56 0.19
N TYR A 117 13.72 19.78 1.46
CA TYR A 117 13.36 21.09 1.97
C TYR A 117 14.53 22.07 1.84
N TRP A 118 15.74 21.67 2.23
CA TRP A 118 16.94 22.52 2.11
C TRP A 118 17.29 22.84 0.65
N LEU A 119 17.21 21.85 -0.25
CA LEU A 119 17.38 22.10 -1.68
C LEU A 119 16.36 23.11 -2.20
N LYS A 120 15.10 23.01 -1.75
CA LYS A 120 14.05 23.94 -2.14
C LYS A 120 14.29 25.36 -1.59
N LEU A 121 14.75 25.48 -0.34
CA LEU A 121 15.14 26.76 0.25
C LEU A 121 16.28 27.42 -0.52
N LEU A 122 17.28 26.66 -0.94
CA LEU A 122 18.40 27.17 -1.75
C LEU A 122 17.97 27.65 -3.15
N GLU A 123 16.86 27.14 -3.67
CA GLU A 123 16.28 27.58 -4.94
C GLU A 123 15.44 28.84 -4.78
N GLU A 124 14.62 28.88 -3.72
CA GLU A 124 13.64 29.95 -3.54
C GLU A 124 14.22 31.15 -2.79
N MET A 125 15.16 30.98 -1.87
CA MET A 125 15.68 32.03 -0.99
C MET A 125 17.22 32.11 -0.94
N PRO A 126 17.93 32.11 -2.09
CA PRO A 126 19.39 32.07 -2.10
C PRO A 126 20.03 33.31 -1.44
N GLU A 127 19.45 34.49 -1.62
CA GLU A 127 19.97 35.75 -1.06
C GLU A 127 19.91 35.78 0.46
N GLU A 128 18.80 35.32 1.04
CA GLU A 128 18.61 35.22 2.49
C GLU A 128 19.61 34.22 3.10
N LEU A 129 19.77 33.05 2.47
CA LEU A 129 20.74 32.03 2.91
C LEU A 129 22.20 32.45 2.71
N ALA A 130 22.46 33.47 1.89
CA ALA A 130 23.78 34.03 1.67
C ALA A 130 24.17 35.11 2.69
N LYS A 131 23.25 35.64 3.50
CA LYS A 131 23.55 36.66 4.50
C LYS A 131 24.54 36.15 5.55
N PRO A 132 25.58 36.92 5.91
CA PRO A 132 26.59 36.49 6.88
C PRO A 132 25.95 36.18 8.24
N ALA A 133 26.55 35.27 9.00
CA ALA A 133 26.08 34.91 10.33
C ALA A 133 26.22 36.10 11.31
N LEU A 134 25.19 36.36 12.11
CA LEU A 134 25.16 37.42 13.12
C LEU A 134 25.28 36.82 14.53
N GLY A 135 26.45 36.28 14.89
CA GLY A 135 26.72 35.74 16.24
C GLY A 135 27.57 34.46 16.26
N GLU A 136 27.81 33.93 17.47
CA GLU A 136 28.49 32.63 17.66
C GLU A 136 27.56 31.46 17.30
N ILE A 137 28.08 30.49 16.54
CA ILE A 137 27.32 29.32 16.05
C ILE A 137 27.21 28.22 17.12
N SER A 138 27.97 28.35 18.20
CA SER A 138 28.02 27.45 19.36
C SER A 138 26.78 27.48 20.26
N ALA A 139 25.85 28.43 20.05
CA ALA A 139 24.60 28.50 20.80
C ALA A 139 23.84 27.16 20.73
N THR A 140 23.37 26.68 21.88
CA THR A 140 22.74 25.34 21.99
C THR A 140 21.23 25.41 22.17
N GLY A 141 20.71 26.55 22.66
CA GLY A 141 19.28 26.79 22.82
C GLY A 141 18.66 27.57 21.65
N ILE A 142 17.39 27.25 21.31
CA ILE A 142 16.59 28.03 20.33
C ILE A 142 16.49 29.50 20.73
N GLU A 143 16.36 29.77 22.03
CA GLU A 143 16.26 31.13 22.57
C GLU A 143 17.56 31.90 22.41
N GLU A 144 18.70 31.24 22.60
CA GLU A 144 20.03 31.84 22.41
C GLU A 144 20.31 32.10 20.93
N LEU A 145 19.99 31.14 20.06
CA LEU A 145 20.24 31.22 18.62
C LEU A 145 19.47 32.37 17.95
N PHE A 146 18.28 32.68 18.46
CA PHE A 146 17.39 33.70 17.90
C PHE A 146 17.19 34.91 18.82
N ALA A 147 18.10 35.14 19.78
CA ALA A 147 18.03 36.28 20.69
C ALA A 147 18.28 37.62 19.99
N THR A 148 19.15 37.62 18.98
CA THR A 148 19.63 38.83 18.29
C THR A 148 18.94 39.06 16.96
N ASP A 149 18.75 38.01 16.16
CA ASP A 149 18.07 38.07 14.88
C ASP A 149 17.22 36.80 14.68
N THR A 150 16.04 36.97 14.10
CA THR A 150 15.11 35.89 13.76
C THR A 150 15.10 35.57 12.26
N SER A 151 15.81 36.39 11.48
CA SER A 151 15.89 36.30 10.03
C SER A 151 16.86 35.22 9.56
N CYS A 152 16.69 34.79 8.32
CA CYS A 152 17.46 33.72 7.72
C CYS A 152 18.85 34.23 7.33
N HIS A 153 19.87 33.46 7.70
CA HIS A 153 21.28 33.71 7.39
C HIS A 153 22.09 32.41 7.40
N GLN A 154 23.37 32.48 6.98
CA GLN A 154 24.28 31.34 6.89
C GLN A 154 24.41 30.55 8.20
N GLY A 155 24.51 31.24 9.34
CA GLY A 155 24.64 30.63 10.68
C GLY A 155 23.55 29.60 11.04
N ILE A 156 22.32 29.77 10.56
CA ILE A 156 21.23 28.81 10.84
C ILE A 156 21.50 27.46 10.15
N VAL A 157 21.87 27.52 8.87
CA VAL A 157 22.21 26.32 8.09
C VAL A 157 23.47 25.65 8.66
N ARG A 158 24.47 26.44 9.05
CA ARG A 158 25.69 25.96 9.70
C ARG A 158 25.39 25.23 11.00
N ARG A 159 24.51 25.79 11.84
CA ARG A 159 24.02 25.14 13.07
C ARG A 159 23.33 23.81 12.78
N LEU A 160 22.48 23.75 11.76
CA LEU A 160 21.80 22.51 11.38
C LEU A 160 22.78 21.43 10.88
N PHE A 161 23.88 21.82 10.21
CA PHE A 161 24.95 20.86 9.86
C PHE A 161 25.65 20.29 11.10
N LEU A 162 25.85 21.08 12.16
CA LEU A 162 26.37 20.56 13.44
C LEU A 162 25.41 19.54 14.06
N GLU A 163 24.11 19.82 14.05
CA GLU A 163 23.11 18.88 14.59
C GLU A 163 23.04 17.57 13.79
N LEU A 164 23.28 17.63 12.47
CA LEU A 164 23.45 16.44 11.62
C LEU A 164 24.74 15.67 11.96
N LEU A 165 25.83 16.39 12.25
CA LEU A 165 27.11 15.80 12.64
C LEU A 165 27.06 15.10 14.00
N GLU A 166 26.18 15.53 14.89
CA GLU A 166 25.96 14.91 16.20
C GLU A 166 25.10 13.63 16.14
N LEU A 167 24.51 13.31 14.97
CA LEU A 167 23.70 12.11 14.84
C LEU A 167 24.52 10.83 15.07
N PRO A 168 23.95 9.82 15.77
CA PRO A 168 24.54 8.49 15.83
C PRO A 168 24.65 7.85 14.44
N GLU A 169 25.46 6.80 14.28
CA GLU A 169 25.70 6.16 12.99
C GLU A 169 24.42 5.67 12.30
N ALA A 170 23.50 5.03 13.05
CA ALA A 170 22.30 4.45 12.47
C ALA A 170 21.33 5.49 11.87
N PRO A 171 20.97 6.60 12.54
CA PRO A 171 20.24 7.71 11.90
C PRO A 171 21.01 8.39 10.76
N PHE A 172 22.33 8.52 10.88
CA PHE A 172 23.14 9.16 9.86
C PHE A 172 23.13 8.38 8.53
N GLU A 173 23.05 7.05 8.56
CA GLU A 173 22.95 6.20 7.35
C GLU A 173 21.76 6.59 6.45
N PHE A 174 20.65 7.08 7.01
CA PHE A 174 19.49 7.50 6.22
C PHE A 174 19.74 8.78 5.40
N LEU A 175 20.62 9.66 5.86
CA LEU A 175 21.04 10.83 5.08
C LEU A 175 21.89 10.40 3.87
N MET A 176 22.68 9.34 4.03
CA MET A 176 23.45 8.75 2.94
C MET A 176 22.57 8.10 1.88
N ARG A 177 21.52 7.40 2.32
CA ARG A 177 20.61 6.65 1.48
C ARG A 177 19.42 7.48 0.96
N SER A 178 19.37 8.76 1.32
CA SER A 178 18.30 9.65 0.89
C SER A 178 18.24 9.78 -0.63
N PHE A 179 17.03 9.93 -1.16
CA PHE A 179 16.79 10.24 -2.57
C PHE A 179 17.46 11.56 -3.01
N TYR A 180 17.69 12.49 -2.08
CA TYR A 180 18.28 13.80 -2.34
C TYR A 180 19.73 13.85 -1.83
N PRO A 181 20.74 13.76 -2.71
CA PRO A 181 22.13 13.63 -2.26
C PRO A 181 22.65 14.90 -1.58
N PRO A 182 23.23 14.82 -0.36
CA PRO A 182 23.75 15.99 0.35
C PRO A 182 24.85 16.76 -0.40
N LYS A 183 25.60 16.11 -1.30
CA LYS A 183 26.57 16.79 -2.17
C LYS A 183 25.94 17.91 -3.01
N ARG A 184 24.65 17.78 -3.39
CA ARG A 184 23.93 18.80 -4.17
C ARG A 184 23.69 20.07 -3.36
N ILE A 185 23.48 19.95 -2.05
CA ILE A 185 23.39 21.08 -1.14
C ILE A 185 24.73 21.81 -1.10
N GLY A 186 25.84 21.07 -0.95
CA GLY A 186 27.19 21.65 -1.00
C GLY A 186 27.48 22.39 -2.32
N ALA A 187 27.13 21.79 -3.46
CA ALA A 187 27.31 22.41 -4.77
C ALA A 187 26.47 23.69 -4.97
N LYS A 188 25.26 23.75 -4.41
CA LYS A 188 24.44 24.97 -4.42
C LYS A 188 25.01 26.04 -3.48
N LEU A 189 25.48 25.66 -2.29
CA LEU A 189 26.08 26.56 -1.31
C LEU A 189 27.38 27.21 -1.82
N LEU A 190 28.22 26.47 -2.55
CA LEU A 190 29.43 27.00 -3.21
C LEU A 190 29.16 28.19 -4.15
N ARG A 191 27.95 28.28 -4.70
CA ARG A 191 27.53 29.37 -5.60
C ARG A 191 27.11 30.64 -4.86
N ILE A 192 26.62 30.50 -3.62
CA ILE A 192 26.03 31.61 -2.86
C ILE A 192 26.91 32.08 -1.69
N TRP A 193 27.74 31.21 -1.13
CA TRP A 193 28.69 31.57 -0.05
C TRP A 193 30.07 31.84 -0.64
N GLN A 194 30.69 32.94 -0.19
CA GLN A 194 32.00 33.36 -0.68
C GLN A 194 33.14 33.05 0.30
N ASP A 195 32.87 33.17 1.60
CA ASP A 195 33.88 33.07 2.64
C ASP A 195 34.21 31.63 3.01
N GLY A 196 35.50 31.27 2.98
CA GLY A 196 36.00 29.95 3.38
C GLY A 196 35.48 29.49 4.75
N PRO A 197 35.60 30.29 5.83
CA PRO A 197 35.13 29.91 7.17
C PRO A 197 33.64 29.57 7.27
N SER A 198 32.79 29.96 6.32
CA SER A 198 31.38 29.58 6.32
C SER A 198 31.16 28.10 5.99
N PHE A 199 32.15 27.42 5.42
CA PHE A 199 32.06 26.02 4.98
C PHE A 199 32.53 25.01 6.04
N VAL A 200 32.95 25.43 7.24
CA VAL A 200 33.54 24.54 8.26
C VAL A 200 32.63 23.36 8.60
N GLU A 201 31.38 23.62 8.94
CA GLU A 201 30.42 22.61 9.40
C GLU A 201 29.94 21.73 8.25
N LEU A 202 29.71 22.34 7.07
CA LEU A 202 29.37 21.59 5.86
C LEU A 202 30.50 20.66 5.42
N ARG A 203 31.75 21.13 5.48
CA ARG A 203 32.94 20.33 5.19
C ARG A 203 32.98 19.10 6.08
N ALA A 204 32.94 19.29 7.40
CA ALA A 204 32.98 18.19 8.36
C ALA A 204 31.83 17.19 8.12
N PHE A 205 30.63 17.69 7.83
CA PHE A 205 29.47 16.85 7.48
C PHE A 205 29.73 16.03 6.21
N LEU A 206 30.21 16.65 5.14
CA LEU A 206 30.51 15.97 3.87
C LEU A 206 31.66 14.98 4.01
N GLU A 207 32.72 15.30 4.76
CA GLU A 207 33.82 14.38 5.06
C GLU A 207 33.32 13.11 5.75
N ARG A 208 32.46 13.24 6.77
CA ARG A 208 31.81 12.10 7.44
C ARG A 208 30.92 11.32 6.46
N PHE A 209 30.13 12.02 5.65
CA PHE A 209 29.26 11.41 4.64
C PHE A 209 30.02 10.56 3.62
N PHE A 210 31.13 11.08 3.05
CA PHE A 210 31.92 10.35 2.05
C PHE A 210 32.70 9.19 2.68
N ARG A 211 33.28 9.39 3.87
CA ARG A 211 33.94 8.32 4.62
C ARG A 211 32.99 7.15 4.85
N ASN A 212 31.82 7.43 5.44
CA ASN A 212 30.80 6.42 5.70
C ASN A 212 30.30 5.76 4.41
N THR A 213 30.18 6.52 3.31
CA THR A 213 29.83 5.97 1.99
C THR A 213 30.83 4.92 1.54
N TYR A 214 32.13 5.25 1.55
CA TYR A 214 33.14 4.32 1.08
C TYR A 214 33.29 3.12 2.02
N ASP A 215 33.27 3.34 3.35
CA ASP A 215 33.33 2.26 4.33
C ASP A 215 32.13 1.31 4.20
N PHE A 216 30.92 1.85 3.96
CA PHE A 216 29.73 1.06 3.71
C PHE A 216 29.94 0.12 2.52
N TRP A 217 30.38 0.63 1.37
CA TRP A 217 30.57 -0.20 0.17
C TRP A 217 31.75 -1.16 0.30
N LEU A 218 32.85 -0.74 0.93
CA LEU A 218 34.01 -1.61 1.20
C LEU A 218 33.69 -2.75 2.19
N SER A 219 32.66 -2.59 3.02
CA SER A 219 32.16 -3.65 3.92
C SER A 219 31.31 -4.72 3.21
N ARG A 220 30.96 -4.51 1.93
CA ARG A 220 30.22 -5.45 1.10
C ARG A 220 31.17 -6.36 0.33
N GLU A 221 30.63 -7.34 -0.36
CA GLU A 221 31.41 -8.16 -1.29
C GLU A 221 31.86 -7.29 -2.47
N ASP A 222 33.11 -7.44 -2.89
CA ASP A 222 33.64 -6.70 -4.04
C ASP A 222 32.93 -7.15 -5.32
N PRO A 223 32.13 -6.28 -5.97
CA PRO A 223 31.30 -6.66 -7.11
C PRO A 223 32.15 -7.12 -8.30
N CYS A 224 33.35 -6.56 -8.48
CA CYS A 224 34.20 -6.91 -9.62
C CYS A 224 34.93 -8.22 -9.39
N ARG A 225 35.35 -8.49 -8.15
CA ARG A 225 35.91 -9.80 -7.78
C ARG A 225 34.85 -10.89 -7.88
N TRP A 226 33.64 -10.63 -7.39
CA TRP A 226 32.52 -11.55 -7.51
C TRP A 226 32.19 -11.84 -8.99
N LEU A 227 32.14 -10.79 -9.82
CA LEU A 227 31.88 -10.93 -11.25
C LEU A 227 32.94 -11.77 -11.96
N ASP A 228 34.21 -11.55 -11.62
CA ASP A 228 35.33 -12.32 -12.17
C ASP A 228 35.21 -13.82 -11.82
N GLN A 229 34.85 -14.15 -10.57
CA GLN A 229 34.60 -15.53 -10.13
C GLN A 229 33.45 -16.21 -10.87
N GLN A 230 32.37 -15.47 -11.19
CA GLN A 230 31.26 -16.03 -11.97
C GLN A 230 31.65 -16.25 -13.44
N ALA A 231 32.55 -15.41 -13.98
CA ALA A 231 33.03 -15.51 -15.35
C ALA A 231 34.14 -16.57 -15.55
N GLU A 232 34.89 -16.94 -14.49
CA GLU A 232 35.95 -17.95 -14.54
C GLU A 232 35.45 -19.35 -14.96
N ALA A 233 34.17 -19.67 -14.74
CA ALA A 233 33.61 -20.96 -15.12
C ALA A 233 33.56 -21.19 -16.65
N ASN A 234 33.59 -20.14 -17.50
CA ASN A 234 33.56 -20.27 -18.97
C ASN A 234 34.07 -19.00 -19.70
N ARG A 235 35.38 -18.68 -19.65
CA ARG A 235 35.93 -17.46 -20.30
C ARG A 235 35.66 -17.35 -21.80
N PRO A 236 35.33 -16.14 -22.27
CA PRO A 236 36.16 -15.47 -23.27
C PRO A 236 36.90 -14.28 -22.65
N ALA A 237 38.14 -14.07 -23.08
CA ALA A 237 38.95 -12.92 -22.68
C ALA A 237 38.35 -11.62 -23.26
N GLY A 238 37.81 -10.73 -22.42
CA GLY A 238 37.37 -9.39 -22.87
C GLY A 238 36.48 -8.55 -21.92
N SER A 239 37.12 -7.76 -21.05
CA SER A 239 36.75 -6.37 -20.61
C SER A 239 35.48 -6.06 -19.78
N TRP A 240 34.70 -7.00 -19.25
CA TRP A 240 33.64 -6.64 -18.25
C TRP A 240 34.19 -5.91 -17.01
N LEU A 241 35.44 -6.24 -16.64
CA LEU A 241 36.16 -5.63 -15.54
C LEU A 241 36.25 -4.11 -15.69
N GLU A 242 36.45 -3.58 -16.90
CA GLU A 242 36.56 -2.13 -17.12
C GLU A 242 35.25 -1.39 -16.80
N ASP A 243 34.11 -1.98 -17.14
CA ASP A 243 32.80 -1.39 -16.82
C ASP A 243 32.48 -1.50 -15.33
N CYS A 244 32.97 -2.58 -14.67
CA CYS A 244 32.78 -2.80 -13.25
C CYS A 244 33.76 -1.96 -12.39
N MET A 245 34.97 -1.67 -12.86
CA MET A 245 36.04 -0.98 -12.13
C MET A 245 35.59 0.23 -11.30
N PRO A 246 34.65 1.09 -11.75
CA PRO A 246 34.09 2.18 -10.94
C PRO A 246 33.50 1.77 -9.58
N LEU A 247 33.06 0.51 -9.44
CA LEU A 247 32.48 -0.10 -8.25
C LEU A 247 33.48 -0.99 -7.47
N GLY A 248 34.64 -1.29 -8.06
CA GLY A 248 35.63 -2.20 -7.46
C GLY A 248 36.28 -1.63 -6.20
N HIS A 249 36.62 -2.51 -5.25
CA HIS A 249 37.18 -2.07 -3.97
C HIS A 249 38.54 -1.35 -4.11
N GLU A 250 39.32 -1.66 -5.14
CA GLU A 250 40.58 -0.95 -5.38
C GLU A 250 40.36 0.56 -5.62
N LEU A 251 39.40 0.93 -6.47
CA LEU A 251 39.10 2.33 -6.74
C LEU A 251 38.45 3.01 -5.54
N LEU A 252 37.55 2.33 -4.83
CA LEU A 252 36.93 2.86 -3.61
C LEU A 252 37.98 3.14 -2.53
N ARG A 253 38.98 2.26 -2.33
CA ARG A 253 40.11 2.50 -1.42
C ARG A 253 40.96 3.70 -1.87
N LYS A 254 41.23 3.84 -3.16
CA LYS A 254 41.95 5.02 -3.69
C LYS A 254 41.18 6.32 -3.43
N ARG A 255 39.85 6.32 -3.58
CA ARG A 255 39.00 7.47 -3.27
C ARG A 255 38.99 7.80 -1.78
N LEU A 256 38.89 6.79 -0.92
CA LEU A 256 38.98 6.96 0.53
C LEU A 256 40.36 7.50 0.94
N GLN A 257 41.44 7.00 0.34
CA GLN A 257 42.78 7.52 0.56
C GLN A 257 42.90 8.98 0.11
N ALA A 258 42.41 9.34 -1.07
CA ALA A 258 42.41 10.73 -1.55
C ALA A 258 41.61 11.67 -0.63
N LEU A 259 40.48 11.22 -0.08
CA LEU A 259 39.75 11.96 0.96
C LEU A 259 40.66 12.27 2.16
N GLU A 260 41.41 11.28 2.65
CA GLU A 260 42.28 11.41 3.82
C GLU A 260 43.57 12.19 3.58
N THR A 261 44.18 12.06 2.41
CA THR A 261 45.51 12.62 2.13
C THR A 261 45.48 13.93 1.35
N GLU A 262 44.40 14.23 0.64
CA GLU A 262 44.28 15.44 -0.20
C GLU A 262 43.21 16.39 0.32
N VAL A 263 42.02 15.89 0.66
CA VAL A 263 40.87 16.72 1.04
C VAL A 263 40.92 17.14 2.51
N VAL A 264 41.10 16.18 3.44
CA VAL A 264 41.13 16.47 4.89
C VAL A 264 42.27 17.45 5.27
N PRO A 265 43.47 17.38 4.67
CA PRO A 265 44.55 18.33 4.98
C PRO A 265 44.41 19.71 4.31
N GLU A 266 43.46 19.90 3.38
CA GLU A 266 43.29 21.17 2.65
C GLU A 266 42.97 22.32 3.64
N PRO A 267 43.75 23.40 3.69
CA PRO A 267 43.51 24.50 4.63
C PRO A 267 42.28 25.35 4.29
N ASP A 268 41.92 25.51 3.01
CA ASP A 268 40.75 26.28 2.62
C ASP A 268 39.47 25.40 2.64
N HIS A 269 38.59 25.67 3.60
CA HIS A 269 37.32 24.96 3.73
C HIS A 269 36.43 25.03 2.48
N ARG A 270 36.44 26.15 1.74
CA ARG A 270 35.65 26.27 0.51
C ARG A 270 36.19 25.35 -0.58
N ARG A 271 37.52 25.33 -0.75
CA ARG A 271 38.21 24.45 -1.69
C ARG A 271 38.03 22.97 -1.33
N ALA A 272 38.10 22.63 -0.05
CA ALA A 272 37.82 21.27 0.42
C ALA A 272 36.39 20.83 0.06
N VAL A 273 35.39 21.70 0.26
CA VAL A 273 34.00 21.42 -0.16
C VAL A 273 33.87 21.28 -1.67
N GLU A 274 34.57 22.10 -2.46
CA GLU A 274 34.61 21.95 -3.93
C GLU A 274 35.12 20.57 -4.34
N MET A 275 36.23 20.11 -3.76
CA MET A 275 36.77 18.77 -3.99
C MET A 275 35.77 17.67 -3.60
N LEU A 276 35.15 17.78 -2.41
CA LEU A 276 34.13 16.83 -1.93
C LEU A 276 32.94 16.73 -2.89
N THR A 277 32.44 17.86 -3.39
CA THR A 277 31.30 17.86 -4.33
C THR A 277 31.61 17.21 -5.68
N GLY A 278 32.88 17.07 -6.05
CA GLY A 278 33.33 16.36 -7.25
C GLY A 278 33.54 14.85 -7.04
N MET A 279 33.47 14.35 -5.81
CA MET A 279 33.66 12.93 -5.51
C MET A 279 32.40 12.11 -5.82
N THR A 280 32.58 10.81 -6.07
CA THR A 280 31.49 9.85 -6.29
C THR A 280 30.81 9.52 -4.97
N ASP A 281 29.53 9.84 -4.84
CA ASP A 281 28.77 9.60 -3.61
C ASP A 281 27.98 8.27 -3.63
N PHE A 282 27.21 8.04 -2.57
CA PHE A 282 26.38 6.84 -2.42
C PHE A 282 25.41 6.68 -3.60
N HIS A 283 24.73 7.75 -3.99
CA HIS A 283 23.75 7.73 -5.07
C HIS A 283 24.41 7.43 -6.42
N ASP A 284 25.57 8.01 -6.72
CA ASP A 284 26.31 7.72 -7.94
C ASP A 284 26.68 6.23 -8.01
N LEU A 285 27.10 5.62 -6.89
CA LEU A 285 27.41 4.19 -6.83
C LEU A 285 26.17 3.33 -7.06
N VAL A 286 25.03 3.68 -6.47
CA VAL A 286 23.74 3.01 -6.73
C VAL A 286 23.38 3.06 -8.23
N GLN A 287 23.54 4.23 -8.88
CA GLN A 287 23.29 4.37 -10.32
C GLN A 287 24.28 3.56 -11.17
N LEU A 288 25.55 3.48 -10.76
CA LEU A 288 26.54 2.63 -11.42
C LEU A 288 26.16 1.14 -11.33
N TYR A 289 25.68 0.66 -10.18
CA TYR A 289 25.12 -0.69 -10.04
C TYR A 289 23.94 -0.91 -10.98
N PHE A 290 23.00 0.03 -11.02
CA PHE A 290 21.81 -0.07 -11.87
C PHE A 290 22.13 -0.14 -13.37
N HIS A 291 23.12 0.63 -13.84
CA HIS A 291 23.47 0.68 -15.26
C HIS A 291 24.45 -0.40 -15.71
N LEU A 292 25.16 -1.05 -14.78
CA LEU A 292 26.17 -2.06 -15.11
C LEU A 292 25.62 -3.24 -15.93
N PRO A 293 24.48 -3.89 -15.57
CA PRO A 293 23.91 -4.98 -16.36
C PRO A 293 23.67 -4.59 -17.82
N ARG A 294 23.07 -3.41 -18.06
CA ARG A 294 22.78 -2.93 -19.41
C ARG A 294 24.04 -2.71 -20.24
N LYS A 295 25.08 -2.08 -19.66
CA LYS A 295 26.37 -1.89 -20.35
C LYS A 295 27.01 -3.22 -20.75
N ILE A 296 26.86 -4.23 -19.90
CA ILE A 296 27.34 -5.59 -20.16
C ILE A 296 26.49 -6.24 -21.25
N ALA A 297 25.16 -6.18 -21.17
CA ALA A 297 24.24 -6.74 -22.16
C ALA A 297 24.42 -6.15 -23.56
N GLU A 298 24.75 -4.86 -23.69
CA GLU A 298 25.06 -4.20 -24.97
C GLU A 298 26.31 -4.79 -25.68
N LYS A 299 27.15 -5.55 -24.96
CA LYS A 299 28.28 -6.28 -25.54
C LYS A 299 27.92 -7.69 -26.02
N ALA A 300 26.64 -8.08 -26.00
CA ALA A 300 26.17 -9.43 -26.37
C ALA A 300 26.58 -9.88 -27.77
N ASP A 301 26.62 -8.97 -28.76
CA ASP A 301 27.03 -9.29 -30.13
C ASP A 301 28.49 -9.79 -30.22
N LYS A 302 29.32 -9.46 -29.24
CA LYS A 302 30.75 -9.81 -29.18
C LYS A 302 31.05 -10.92 -28.17
N LEU A 303 30.16 -11.12 -27.19
CA LEU A 303 30.36 -12.01 -26.06
C LEU A 303 29.07 -12.79 -25.83
N SER A 304 29.04 -14.06 -26.23
CA SER A 304 27.85 -14.93 -26.17
C SER A 304 27.24 -15.06 -24.77
N GLN A 305 27.99 -14.76 -23.71
CA GLN A 305 27.55 -14.86 -22.31
C GLN A 305 27.12 -13.52 -21.69
N ALA A 306 27.14 -12.42 -22.44
CA ALA A 306 26.85 -11.09 -21.89
C ALA A 306 25.49 -11.00 -21.21
N GLY A 307 24.45 -11.59 -21.81
CA GLY A 307 23.13 -11.59 -21.18
C GLY A 307 23.09 -12.43 -19.90
N HIS A 308 23.86 -13.53 -19.81
CA HIS A 308 23.86 -14.39 -18.63
C HIS A 308 24.46 -13.62 -17.46
N ILE A 309 25.59 -12.97 -17.74
CA ILE A 309 26.28 -12.13 -16.80
C ILE A 309 25.40 -10.92 -16.39
N SER A 310 24.72 -10.28 -17.34
CA SER A 310 23.75 -9.21 -17.05
C SER A 310 22.68 -9.67 -16.04
N MET A 311 22.04 -10.81 -16.31
CA MET A 311 21.02 -11.40 -15.43
C MET A 311 21.58 -11.73 -14.05
N LEU A 312 22.79 -12.32 -13.97
CA LEU A 312 23.44 -12.60 -12.70
C LEU A 312 23.70 -11.33 -11.88
N ILE A 313 24.12 -10.24 -12.51
CA ILE A 313 24.35 -8.95 -11.84
C ILE A 313 23.01 -8.36 -11.37
N GLN A 314 21.95 -8.45 -12.18
CA GLN A 314 20.60 -8.01 -11.77
C GLN A 314 20.12 -8.79 -10.55
N LEU A 315 20.26 -10.11 -10.52
CA LEU A 315 19.91 -10.94 -9.36
C LEU A 315 20.76 -10.59 -8.14
N LYS A 316 22.08 -10.43 -8.33
CA LYS A 316 22.98 -10.03 -7.25
C LYS A 316 22.64 -8.66 -6.69
N THR A 317 22.21 -7.72 -7.53
CA THR A 317 21.77 -6.38 -7.11
C THR A 317 20.63 -6.46 -6.10
N LEU A 318 19.69 -7.39 -6.27
CA LEU A 318 18.57 -7.61 -5.34
C LEU A 318 19.00 -8.18 -3.98
N GLU A 319 20.20 -8.75 -3.88
CA GLU A 319 20.76 -9.32 -2.63
C GLU A 319 21.63 -8.32 -1.86
N VAL A 320 22.07 -7.22 -2.49
CA VAL A 320 23.05 -6.30 -1.90
C VAL A 320 22.34 -5.21 -1.08
N LYS A 321 22.60 -5.21 0.24
CA LYS A 321 22.15 -4.14 1.14
C LYS A 321 22.69 -2.79 0.67
N GLY A 322 21.81 -1.80 0.53
CA GLY A 322 22.10 -0.46 0.01
C GLY A 322 21.48 -0.18 -1.36
N LEU A 323 21.05 -1.20 -2.10
CA LEU A 323 20.45 -1.09 -3.45
C LEU A 323 18.92 -1.20 -3.45
N GLU A 324 18.28 -1.20 -2.30
CA GLU A 324 16.82 -1.38 -2.14
C GLU A 324 16.01 -0.31 -2.91
N ALA A 325 16.57 0.89 -3.06
CA ALA A 325 15.96 1.98 -3.80
C ALA A 325 15.79 1.70 -5.31
N ILE A 326 16.58 0.77 -5.87
CA ILE A 326 16.52 0.39 -7.29
C ILE A 326 15.95 -1.02 -7.52
N HIS A 327 15.58 -1.76 -6.46
CA HIS A 327 15.11 -3.14 -6.60
C HIS A 327 13.89 -3.28 -7.51
N GLU A 328 12.92 -2.37 -7.41
CA GLU A 328 11.72 -2.42 -8.26
C GLU A 328 12.06 -2.22 -9.74
N ASP A 329 12.96 -1.28 -10.04
CA ASP A 329 13.40 -1.03 -11.42
C ASP A 329 14.22 -2.22 -11.95
N VAL A 330 15.09 -2.80 -11.13
CA VAL A 330 15.86 -4.01 -11.49
C VAL A 330 14.94 -5.20 -11.76
N LEU A 331 13.90 -5.42 -10.95
CA LEU A 331 12.89 -6.45 -11.21
C LEU A 331 12.17 -6.22 -12.54
N ARG A 332 11.92 -4.96 -12.91
CA ARG A 332 11.32 -4.62 -14.20
C ARG A 332 12.25 -4.97 -15.37
N GLU A 333 13.55 -4.67 -15.25
CA GLU A 333 14.57 -5.06 -16.24
C GLU A 333 14.68 -6.58 -16.38
N ILE A 334 14.72 -7.31 -15.25
CA ILE A 334 14.68 -8.79 -15.24
C ILE A 334 13.46 -9.29 -16.02
N ASN A 335 12.27 -8.72 -15.80
CA ASN A 335 11.06 -9.14 -16.50
C ASN A 335 11.16 -8.95 -18.03
N PHE A 336 11.82 -7.90 -18.50
CA PHE A 336 12.03 -7.69 -19.94
C PHE A 336 12.99 -8.71 -20.54
N GLU A 337 14.04 -9.08 -19.81
CA GLU A 337 15.07 -10.00 -20.31
C GLU A 337 14.65 -11.47 -20.20
N ILE A 338 13.93 -11.86 -19.14
CA ILE A 338 13.71 -13.27 -18.79
C ILE A 338 13.02 -14.08 -19.88
N GLY A 339 12.11 -13.46 -20.64
CA GLY A 339 11.39 -14.15 -21.70
C GLY A 339 12.30 -14.54 -22.87
N ARG A 340 13.27 -13.68 -23.22
CA ARG A 340 14.30 -13.98 -24.21
C ARG A 340 15.21 -15.12 -23.71
N TRP A 341 15.62 -15.04 -22.46
CA TRP A 341 16.47 -16.03 -21.80
C TRP A 341 15.89 -17.44 -21.84
N ILE A 342 14.62 -17.60 -21.49
CA ILE A 342 13.92 -18.90 -21.52
C ILE A 342 13.91 -19.52 -22.92
N ARG A 343 13.91 -18.71 -23.99
CA ARG A 343 13.88 -19.18 -25.38
C ARG A 343 15.26 -19.56 -25.93
N GLU A 344 16.31 -18.90 -25.45
CA GLU A 344 17.66 -19.00 -26.02
C GLU A 344 18.56 -19.99 -25.25
N GLU A 345 18.26 -20.26 -23.98
CA GLU A 345 19.08 -21.12 -23.11
C GLU A 345 18.80 -22.63 -23.25
N SER A 346 19.81 -23.44 -22.89
CA SER A 346 19.68 -24.89 -22.86
C SER A 346 18.84 -25.39 -21.67
N THR A 347 18.09 -26.49 -21.85
CA THR A 347 17.13 -26.98 -20.83
C THR A 347 17.77 -27.34 -19.48
N ASP A 348 19.01 -27.82 -19.45
CA ASP A 348 19.69 -28.23 -18.21
C ASP A 348 20.18 -27.02 -17.39
N GLN A 349 20.62 -25.95 -18.06
CA GLN A 349 21.03 -24.71 -17.41
C GLN A 349 19.83 -23.91 -16.91
N LEU A 350 18.69 -24.05 -17.59
CA LEU A 350 17.45 -23.37 -17.25
C LEU A 350 16.90 -23.75 -15.87
N GLU A 351 16.95 -25.02 -15.45
CA GLU A 351 16.46 -25.42 -14.12
C GLU A 351 17.26 -24.77 -12.97
N THR A 352 18.59 -24.75 -13.09
CA THR A 352 19.48 -24.14 -12.06
C THR A 352 19.25 -22.64 -11.97
N LEU A 353 19.13 -21.97 -13.13
CA LEU A 353 18.84 -20.55 -13.19
C LEU A 353 17.46 -20.22 -12.60
N LEU A 354 16.44 -21.00 -12.95
CA LEU A 354 15.09 -20.83 -12.44
C LEU A 354 15.03 -20.97 -10.91
N ASP A 355 15.75 -21.91 -10.31
CA ASP A 355 15.75 -22.04 -8.85
C ASP A 355 16.38 -20.80 -8.17
N ARG A 356 17.43 -20.23 -8.77
CA ARG A 356 18.06 -19.00 -8.29
C ARG A 356 17.15 -17.78 -8.46
N ILE A 357 16.47 -17.65 -9.59
CA ILE A 357 15.51 -16.55 -9.83
C ILE A 357 14.34 -16.67 -8.85
N LEU A 358 13.76 -17.86 -8.71
CA LEU A 358 12.59 -18.09 -7.86
C LEU A 358 12.93 -17.89 -6.38
N SER A 359 14.15 -18.21 -5.93
CA SER A 359 14.56 -17.93 -4.55
C SER A 359 14.62 -16.43 -4.25
N VAL A 360 15.17 -15.62 -5.16
CA VAL A 360 15.20 -14.15 -5.06
C VAL A 360 13.79 -13.55 -5.15
N LEU A 361 12.94 -14.11 -6.02
CA LEU A 361 11.54 -13.68 -6.14
C LEU A 361 10.72 -13.95 -4.89
N GLY A 362 11.06 -14.99 -4.10
CA GLY A 362 10.39 -15.27 -2.82
C GLY A 362 10.48 -14.10 -1.84
N ILE A 363 11.66 -13.49 -1.72
CA ILE A 363 11.88 -12.29 -0.89
C ILE A 363 11.18 -11.09 -1.54
N SER A 364 11.31 -10.96 -2.86
CA SER A 364 10.74 -9.85 -3.63
C SER A 364 9.21 -9.83 -3.61
N LEU A 365 8.54 -10.98 -3.45
CA LEU A 365 7.08 -11.06 -3.33
C LEU A 365 6.53 -10.38 -2.06
N GLN A 366 7.35 -10.21 -1.02
CA GLN A 366 6.95 -9.50 0.20
C GLN A 366 7.09 -7.98 0.04
N ASN A 367 8.19 -7.54 -0.57
CA ASN A 367 8.55 -6.12 -0.65
C ASN A 367 8.05 -5.43 -1.93
N TYR A 368 8.04 -6.15 -3.06
CA TYR A 368 7.69 -5.66 -4.40
C TYR A 368 6.77 -6.65 -5.13
N PRO A 369 5.59 -6.96 -4.58
CA PRO A 369 4.75 -8.06 -5.05
C PRO A 369 4.34 -7.92 -6.52
N GLN A 370 4.01 -6.71 -6.99
CA GLN A 370 3.57 -6.49 -8.36
C GLN A 370 4.66 -6.86 -9.38
N ALA A 371 5.88 -6.36 -9.19
CA ALA A 371 7.00 -6.65 -10.07
C ALA A 371 7.36 -8.14 -10.06
N ALA A 372 7.42 -8.75 -8.88
CA ALA A 372 7.72 -10.17 -8.75
C ALA A 372 6.67 -11.06 -9.43
N LEU A 373 5.39 -10.73 -9.27
CA LEU A 373 4.30 -11.46 -9.92
C LEU A 373 4.34 -11.33 -11.46
N GLN A 374 4.70 -10.16 -12.01
CA GLN A 374 4.86 -10.02 -13.46
C GLN A 374 5.98 -10.90 -14.02
N ILE A 375 7.10 -11.03 -13.31
CA ILE A 375 8.17 -11.95 -13.70
C ILE A 375 7.65 -13.40 -13.69
N ILE A 376 6.89 -13.80 -12.66
CA ILE A 376 6.25 -15.13 -12.59
C ILE A 376 5.33 -15.36 -13.79
N ARG A 377 4.55 -14.35 -14.18
CA ARG A 377 3.67 -14.41 -15.36
C ARG A 377 4.47 -14.66 -16.64
N THR A 378 5.49 -13.85 -16.89
CA THR A 378 6.33 -13.94 -18.09
C THR A 378 7.02 -15.31 -18.14
N MET A 379 7.66 -15.74 -17.05
CA MET A 379 8.27 -17.07 -16.97
C MET A 379 7.25 -18.18 -17.25
N GLY A 380 6.05 -18.09 -16.66
CA GLY A 380 5.03 -19.12 -16.83
C GLY A 380 4.59 -19.25 -18.28
N LEU A 381 4.29 -18.14 -18.96
CA LEU A 381 3.86 -18.20 -20.36
C LEU A 381 4.96 -18.77 -21.28
N GLU A 382 6.22 -18.38 -21.06
CA GLU A 382 7.35 -18.85 -21.88
C GLU A 382 7.69 -20.32 -21.59
N ILE A 383 7.71 -20.74 -20.33
CA ILE A 383 7.97 -22.14 -19.95
C ILE A 383 6.86 -23.05 -20.46
N LEU A 384 5.60 -22.64 -20.37
CA LEU A 384 4.48 -23.43 -20.92
C LEU A 384 4.60 -23.58 -22.45
N ALA A 385 5.11 -22.56 -23.14
CA ALA A 385 5.31 -22.60 -24.59
C ALA A 385 6.38 -23.62 -25.03
N THR A 386 7.28 -24.04 -24.13
CA THR A 386 8.27 -25.09 -24.42
C THR A 386 7.65 -26.49 -24.58
N ASP A 387 6.44 -26.72 -24.04
CA ASP A 387 5.76 -28.03 -23.86
C ASP A 387 6.64 -29.14 -23.23
N TYR A 388 7.76 -28.76 -22.59
CA TYR A 388 8.64 -29.70 -21.91
C TYR A 388 8.13 -30.00 -20.50
N ARG A 389 7.48 -31.16 -20.37
CA ARG A 389 6.71 -31.53 -19.16
C ARG A 389 7.50 -31.49 -17.85
N PRO A 390 8.74 -32.01 -17.74
CA PRO A 390 9.52 -31.95 -16.50
C PRO A 390 9.76 -30.53 -16.01
N LEU A 391 10.13 -29.61 -16.92
CA LEU A 391 10.37 -28.21 -16.62
C LEU A 391 9.09 -27.49 -16.19
N ILE A 392 7.97 -27.74 -16.88
CA ILE A 392 6.67 -27.18 -16.50
C ILE A 392 6.29 -27.65 -15.08
N ASP A 393 6.38 -28.95 -14.80
CA ASP A 393 6.05 -29.51 -13.49
C ASP A 393 6.97 -28.98 -12.38
N PHE A 394 8.27 -28.84 -12.66
CA PHE A 394 9.26 -28.24 -11.77
C PHE A 394 8.87 -26.79 -11.42
N PHE A 395 8.62 -25.97 -12.44
CA PHE A 395 8.27 -24.57 -12.31
C PHE A 395 6.97 -24.36 -11.52
N LEU A 396 5.90 -25.09 -11.88
CA LEU A 396 4.60 -24.96 -11.20
C LEU A 396 4.68 -25.35 -9.72
N ARG A 397 5.42 -26.41 -9.37
CA ARG A 397 5.64 -26.78 -7.96
C ARG A 397 6.36 -25.68 -7.19
N ARG A 398 7.30 -25.00 -7.84
CA ARG A 398 8.07 -23.92 -7.20
C ARG A 398 7.22 -22.67 -7.00
N ILE A 399 6.40 -22.26 -7.97
CA ILE A 399 5.43 -21.15 -7.78
C ILE A 399 4.47 -21.46 -6.63
N ILE A 400 3.89 -22.66 -6.58
CA ILE A 400 2.96 -23.04 -5.52
C ILE A 400 3.65 -22.93 -4.14
N ARG A 401 4.94 -23.30 -4.04
CA ARG A 401 5.74 -23.16 -2.82
C ARG A 401 6.13 -21.72 -2.49
N LEU A 402 6.29 -20.84 -3.48
CA LEU A 402 6.58 -19.43 -3.24
C LEU A 402 5.46 -18.72 -2.46
N GLY A 403 4.23 -19.24 -2.59
CA GLY A 403 3.08 -18.79 -1.81
C GLY A 403 2.11 -17.95 -2.62
N PHE A 404 1.02 -17.55 -1.96
CA PHE A 404 -0.10 -16.86 -2.57
C PHE A 404 -0.45 -15.60 -1.79
N GLN A 405 -0.55 -14.47 -2.48
CA GLN A 405 -1.01 -13.19 -1.94
C GLN A 405 -2.52 -13.27 -1.68
N SER A 406 -2.91 -13.42 -0.41
CA SER A 406 -4.31 -13.40 0.01
C SER A 406 -4.82 -11.96 0.19
N PRO A 407 -6.14 -11.70 0.17
CA PRO A 407 -6.69 -10.36 0.36
C PRO A 407 -6.24 -9.69 1.66
N MET A 408 -5.97 -10.46 2.73
CA MET A 408 -5.54 -9.96 4.04
C MET A 408 -6.41 -8.77 4.49
N LEU A 409 -7.73 -8.97 4.53
CA LEU A 409 -8.71 -7.94 4.86
C LEU A 409 -8.35 -7.30 6.21
N GLY A 410 -7.90 -6.05 6.16
CA GLY A 410 -7.47 -5.24 7.29
C GLY A 410 -8.58 -4.31 7.79
N GLN A 411 -8.19 -3.32 8.59
CA GLN A 411 -9.11 -2.31 9.11
C GLN A 411 -9.65 -1.39 7.99
N VAL A 412 -10.86 -0.88 8.18
CA VAL A 412 -11.45 0.13 7.30
C VAL A 412 -10.76 1.48 7.58
N SER A 413 -10.32 2.18 6.53
CA SER A 413 -9.59 3.45 6.61
C SER A 413 -10.48 4.62 7.03
N THR A 414 -9.87 5.75 7.39
CA THR A 414 -10.54 7.05 7.65
C THR A 414 -11.31 7.58 6.43
N GLN A 415 -10.96 7.13 5.23
CA GLN A 415 -11.66 7.41 3.97
C GLN A 415 -12.72 6.35 3.65
N TRP A 416 -13.06 5.49 4.61
CA TRP A 416 -14.09 4.47 4.50
C TRP A 416 -13.77 3.37 3.47
N GLN A 417 -12.51 3.00 3.28
CA GLN A 417 -12.10 1.92 2.38
C GLN A 417 -11.55 0.74 3.17
N ILE A 418 -11.92 -0.50 2.82
CA ILE A 418 -11.32 -1.69 3.44
C ILE A 418 -9.84 -1.72 3.05
N SER A 419 -8.93 -1.79 4.04
CA SER A 419 -7.52 -2.06 3.75
C SER A 419 -7.39 -3.49 3.22
N VAL A 420 -6.95 -3.64 1.97
CA VAL A 420 -6.79 -4.94 1.31
C VAL A 420 -5.39 -5.00 0.72
N ASN A 421 -4.76 -6.17 0.79
CA ASN A 421 -3.50 -6.43 0.09
C ASN A 421 -3.67 -6.12 -1.40
N PRO A 422 -3.04 -5.07 -1.95
CA PRO A 422 -3.26 -4.64 -3.33
C PRO A 422 -2.75 -5.67 -4.35
N ALA A 423 -1.90 -6.62 -3.94
CA ALA A 423 -1.33 -7.63 -4.81
C ALA A 423 -2.20 -8.88 -4.98
N HIS A 424 -3.21 -9.10 -4.13
CA HIS A 424 -3.95 -10.36 -4.13
C HIS A 424 -4.69 -10.62 -5.45
N LEU A 425 -5.40 -9.61 -5.99
CA LEU A 425 -6.14 -9.76 -7.24
C LEU A 425 -5.18 -9.89 -8.44
N ALA A 426 -4.05 -9.18 -8.41
CA ALA A 426 -3.00 -9.32 -9.41
C ALA A 426 -2.44 -10.75 -9.42
N ASN A 427 -2.22 -11.35 -8.26
CA ASN A 427 -1.76 -12.73 -8.13
C ASN A 427 -2.78 -13.73 -8.69
N VAL A 428 -4.08 -13.57 -8.38
CA VAL A 428 -5.15 -14.38 -8.97
C VAL A 428 -5.12 -14.30 -10.50
N ARG A 429 -5.06 -13.09 -11.06
CA ARG A 429 -5.01 -12.86 -12.51
C ARG A 429 -3.81 -13.54 -13.16
N ILE A 430 -2.65 -13.45 -12.52
CA ILE A 430 -1.41 -14.02 -13.06
C ILE A 430 -1.45 -15.55 -13.05
N TRP A 431 -1.96 -16.16 -11.98
CA TRP A 431 -2.18 -17.60 -11.95
C TRP A 431 -3.23 -18.01 -12.99
N LEU A 432 -4.30 -17.23 -13.17
CA LEU A 432 -5.29 -17.45 -14.23
C LEU A 432 -4.67 -17.36 -15.62
N ASP A 433 -3.78 -16.41 -15.89
CA ASP A 433 -3.09 -16.29 -17.18
C ASP A 433 -2.27 -17.54 -17.49
N ILE A 434 -1.52 -18.07 -16.51
CA ILE A 434 -0.76 -19.32 -16.65
C ILE A 434 -1.69 -20.53 -16.85
N ILE A 435 -2.81 -20.58 -16.13
CA ILE A 435 -3.81 -21.66 -16.27
C ILE A 435 -4.47 -21.61 -17.65
N LYS A 436 -4.87 -20.43 -18.13
CA LYS A 436 -5.51 -20.22 -19.43
C LYS A 436 -4.62 -20.67 -20.59
N ALA A 437 -3.31 -20.44 -20.49
CA ALA A 437 -2.36 -20.82 -21.53
C ALA A 437 -2.34 -22.33 -21.81
N ASN A 438 -2.39 -23.16 -20.76
CA ASN A 438 -2.54 -24.62 -20.92
C ASN A 438 -3.21 -25.26 -19.69
N PRO A 439 -4.56 -25.35 -19.66
CA PRO A 439 -5.30 -25.82 -18.49
C PRO A 439 -4.94 -27.26 -18.08
N LEU A 440 -4.61 -28.12 -19.06
CA LEU A 440 -4.23 -29.51 -18.80
C LEU A 440 -2.90 -29.61 -18.08
N ARG A 441 -1.88 -28.85 -18.52
CA ARG A 441 -0.54 -28.83 -17.90
C ARG A 441 -0.53 -28.07 -16.57
N SER A 442 -1.40 -27.08 -16.40
CA SER A 442 -1.49 -26.23 -15.20
C SER A 442 -2.44 -26.76 -14.11
N ARG A 443 -2.81 -28.05 -14.13
CA ARG A 443 -3.79 -28.62 -13.18
C ARG A 443 -3.39 -28.44 -11.72
N ALA A 444 -2.11 -28.57 -11.38
CA ALA A 444 -1.61 -28.39 -10.01
C ALA A 444 -1.80 -26.94 -9.53
N LEU A 445 -1.52 -25.96 -10.39
CA LEU A 445 -1.70 -24.54 -10.10
C LEU A 445 -3.18 -24.18 -9.95
N LEU A 446 -4.05 -24.74 -10.80
CA LEU A 446 -5.50 -24.58 -10.70
C LEU A 446 -6.04 -25.11 -9.37
N SER A 447 -5.62 -26.31 -8.95
CA SER A 447 -5.99 -26.86 -7.64
C SER A 447 -5.49 -25.98 -6.48
N ALA A 448 -4.25 -25.50 -6.56
CA ALA A 448 -3.70 -24.60 -5.56
C ALA A 448 -4.47 -23.28 -5.47
N LEU A 449 -4.88 -22.72 -6.61
CA LEU A 449 -5.71 -21.51 -6.66
C LEU A 449 -7.04 -21.74 -5.94
N ILE A 450 -7.74 -22.85 -6.23
CA ILE A 450 -9.01 -23.20 -5.58
C ILE A 450 -8.84 -23.28 -4.07
N VAL A 451 -7.79 -23.95 -3.59
CA VAL A 451 -7.51 -24.08 -2.15
C VAL A 451 -7.25 -22.71 -1.52
N ASN A 452 -6.38 -21.89 -2.14
CA ASN A 452 -6.07 -20.56 -1.62
C ASN A 452 -7.29 -19.64 -1.57
N LEU A 453 -8.14 -19.65 -2.61
CA LEU A 453 -9.36 -18.85 -2.62
C LEU A 453 -10.43 -19.39 -1.66
N SER A 454 -10.51 -20.71 -1.45
CA SER A 454 -11.44 -21.30 -0.49
C SER A 454 -11.07 -20.97 0.95
N LEU A 455 -9.76 -20.87 1.26
CA LEU A 455 -9.26 -20.56 2.60
C LEU A 455 -9.15 -19.06 2.86
N GLY A 456 -8.64 -18.29 1.90
CA GLY A 456 -8.33 -16.87 2.05
C GLY A 456 -9.38 -15.92 1.46
N GLY A 457 -10.34 -16.43 0.70
CA GLY A 457 -11.31 -15.63 -0.05
C GLY A 457 -10.67 -14.87 -1.23
N ILE A 458 -11.50 -14.09 -1.91
CA ILE A 458 -11.11 -13.14 -2.96
C ILE A 458 -11.86 -11.83 -2.74
N PHE A 459 -11.19 -10.71 -2.93
CA PHE A 459 -11.82 -9.39 -2.88
C PHE A 459 -11.76 -8.77 -4.28
N VAL A 460 -12.92 -8.42 -4.83
CA VAL A 460 -13.01 -7.86 -6.19
C VAL A 460 -13.87 -6.63 -6.12
N ARG A 461 -13.38 -5.49 -6.63
CA ARG A 461 -14.17 -4.28 -6.79
C ARG A 461 -14.83 -4.29 -8.17
N ASP A 462 -15.96 -3.62 -8.31
CA ASP A 462 -16.64 -3.50 -9.60
C ASP A 462 -15.76 -2.85 -10.69
N THR A 463 -14.91 -1.90 -10.29
CA THR A 463 -13.96 -1.24 -11.20
C THR A 463 -12.84 -2.14 -11.69
N ASP A 464 -12.62 -3.28 -11.04
CA ASP A 464 -11.58 -4.21 -11.45
C ASP A 464 -11.97 -4.96 -12.75
N LEU A 465 -13.25 -4.99 -13.15
CA LEU A 465 -13.74 -5.66 -14.38
C LEU A 465 -13.36 -7.16 -14.48
N PHE A 466 -13.34 -7.85 -13.33
CA PHE A 466 -12.91 -9.26 -13.23
C PHE A 466 -13.78 -10.25 -14.03
N GLN A 467 -14.99 -9.85 -14.44
CA GLN A 467 -15.84 -10.57 -15.40
C GLN A 467 -15.08 -10.91 -16.69
N LYS A 468 -14.19 -10.01 -17.15
CA LYS A 468 -13.37 -10.24 -18.34
C LYS A 468 -12.38 -11.40 -18.14
N ASP A 469 -11.77 -11.48 -16.96
CA ASP A 469 -10.81 -12.53 -16.62
C ASP A 469 -11.49 -13.91 -16.57
N VAL A 470 -12.69 -13.99 -16.00
CA VAL A 470 -13.50 -15.21 -15.98
C VAL A 470 -13.95 -15.61 -17.38
N SER A 471 -14.40 -14.66 -18.19
CA SER A 471 -14.80 -14.93 -19.58
C SER A 471 -13.63 -15.49 -20.39
N GLN A 472 -12.42 -14.94 -20.22
CA GLN A 472 -11.21 -15.49 -20.85
C GLN A 472 -10.87 -16.89 -20.35
N LEU A 473 -11.08 -17.19 -19.06
CA LEU A 473 -10.89 -18.53 -18.52
C LEU A 473 -11.85 -19.54 -19.15
N LEU A 474 -13.12 -19.19 -19.27
CA LEU A 474 -14.14 -20.07 -19.86
C LEU A 474 -13.92 -20.31 -21.36
N ASN A 475 -13.32 -19.34 -22.06
CA ASN A 475 -12.93 -19.47 -23.46
C ASN A 475 -11.61 -20.24 -23.69
N ALA A 476 -10.86 -20.59 -22.64
CA ALA A 476 -9.66 -21.42 -22.74
C ALA A 476 -10.03 -22.91 -22.99
N PRO A 477 -9.10 -23.78 -23.43
CA PRO A 477 -9.38 -25.20 -23.67
C PRO A 477 -9.53 -25.99 -22.36
N ILE A 478 -10.57 -25.68 -21.59
CA ILE A 478 -10.82 -26.17 -20.24
C ILE A 478 -11.44 -27.57 -20.19
N ARG A 479 -11.83 -28.15 -21.33
CA ARG A 479 -12.48 -29.48 -21.41
C ARG A 479 -11.81 -30.56 -20.54
N PRO A 480 -10.47 -30.71 -20.51
CA PRO A 480 -9.79 -31.72 -19.69
C PRO A 480 -9.86 -31.47 -18.17
N VAL A 481 -10.14 -30.23 -17.76
CA VAL A 481 -10.15 -29.78 -16.35
C VAL A 481 -11.47 -29.10 -15.96
N TYR A 482 -12.54 -29.34 -16.72
CA TYR A 482 -13.83 -28.67 -16.58
C TYR A 482 -14.35 -28.70 -15.15
N ASN A 483 -14.23 -29.84 -14.45
CA ASN A 483 -14.69 -29.97 -13.06
C ASN A 483 -13.95 -29.02 -12.09
N LEU A 484 -12.65 -28.82 -12.28
CA LEU A 484 -11.87 -27.89 -11.45
C LEU A 484 -12.24 -26.44 -11.79
N VAL A 485 -12.41 -26.11 -13.08
CA VAL A 485 -12.85 -24.78 -13.50
C VAL A 485 -14.24 -24.47 -12.97
N LYS A 486 -15.15 -25.46 -12.96
CA LYS A 486 -16.49 -25.34 -12.35
C LYS A 486 -16.41 -25.07 -10.84
N GLN A 487 -15.51 -25.75 -10.12
CA GLN A 487 -15.29 -25.49 -8.70
C GLN A 487 -14.73 -24.09 -8.45
N LEU A 488 -13.74 -23.68 -9.25
CA LEU A 488 -13.16 -22.35 -9.18
C LEU A 488 -14.19 -21.25 -9.46
N ALA A 489 -15.03 -21.42 -10.48
CA ALA A 489 -16.05 -20.45 -10.85
C ALA A 489 -17.03 -20.16 -9.69
N LYS A 490 -17.37 -21.16 -8.88
CA LYS A 490 -18.22 -20.99 -7.69
C LYS A 490 -17.61 -20.08 -6.61
N LEU A 491 -16.29 -19.89 -6.63
CA LEU A 491 -15.57 -19.03 -5.68
C LEU A 491 -15.48 -17.57 -6.17
N PHE A 492 -15.80 -17.30 -7.44
CA PHE A 492 -15.66 -15.97 -8.01
C PHE A 492 -16.90 -15.09 -7.77
N PRO A 493 -16.75 -13.85 -7.30
CA PRO A 493 -17.87 -12.92 -7.05
C PRO A 493 -18.27 -12.19 -8.35
N VAL A 494 -18.57 -12.93 -9.42
CA VAL A 494 -18.61 -12.41 -10.81
C VAL A 494 -20.02 -12.38 -11.41
N TYR A 495 -21.04 -12.56 -10.57
CA TYR A 495 -22.43 -12.73 -11.01
C TYR A 495 -23.22 -11.42 -11.13
N PHE A 496 -22.59 -10.28 -10.86
CA PHE A 496 -23.29 -9.00 -10.78
C PHE A 496 -23.19 -8.24 -12.11
N SER A 497 -24.36 -7.89 -12.66
CA SER A 497 -24.49 -7.14 -13.92
C SER A 497 -24.51 -5.61 -13.71
N GLN A 498 -24.60 -5.14 -12.46
CA GLN A 498 -24.74 -3.73 -12.08
C GLN A 498 -23.64 -3.32 -11.09
N ILE A 499 -23.10 -2.10 -11.29
CA ILE A 499 -22.05 -1.50 -10.46
C ILE A 499 -22.69 -0.78 -9.28
N GLY A 500 -22.33 -1.13 -8.04
CA GLY A 500 -22.88 -0.53 -6.83
C GLY A 500 -24.41 -0.66 -6.69
N ALA A 501 -25.03 0.08 -5.78
CA ALA A 501 -26.48 0.12 -5.67
C ALA A 501 -27.10 0.90 -6.85
N GLU A 502 -27.86 0.21 -7.69
CA GLU A 502 -28.68 0.79 -8.77
C GLU A 502 -30.17 0.42 -8.56
N GLY A 503 -31.07 1.16 -9.22
CA GLY A 503 -32.51 0.90 -9.16
C GLY A 503 -33.08 0.92 -7.74
N LEU A 504 -33.82 -0.14 -7.38
CA LEU A 504 -34.52 -0.26 -6.10
C LEU A 504 -33.56 -0.28 -4.91
N LEU A 505 -32.39 -0.93 -5.04
CA LEU A 505 -31.39 -0.99 -3.96
C LEU A 505 -30.85 0.41 -3.62
N ARG A 506 -30.68 1.27 -4.62
CA ARG A 506 -30.26 2.67 -4.40
C ARG A 506 -31.34 3.50 -3.72
N GLN A 507 -32.59 3.30 -4.12
CA GLN A 507 -33.73 3.99 -3.54
C GLN A 507 -33.90 3.62 -2.06
N VAL A 508 -34.05 2.32 -1.77
CA VAL A 508 -34.24 1.83 -0.39
C VAL A 508 -33.09 2.26 0.52
N SER A 509 -31.83 2.10 0.09
CA SER A 509 -30.67 2.54 0.90
C SER A 509 -30.60 4.05 1.13
N THR A 510 -31.07 4.86 0.19
CA THR A 510 -31.15 6.33 0.35
C THR A 510 -32.27 6.71 1.31
N ASP A 511 -33.43 6.07 1.17
CA ASP A 511 -34.61 6.33 2.00
C ASP A 511 -34.34 5.99 3.48
N VAL A 512 -33.66 4.87 3.77
CA VAL A 512 -33.28 4.49 5.15
C VAL A 512 -32.38 5.56 5.80
N ASP A 513 -31.41 6.09 5.07
CA ASP A 513 -30.47 7.12 5.57
C ASP A 513 -31.18 8.48 5.75
N GLU A 514 -32.02 8.87 4.79
CA GLU A 514 -32.73 10.16 4.79
C GLU A 514 -33.82 10.27 5.85
N ILE A 515 -34.44 9.17 6.29
CA ILE A 515 -35.41 9.17 7.40
C ILE A 515 -34.82 9.79 8.68
N THR A 516 -33.52 9.63 8.91
CA THR A 516 -32.82 10.23 10.06
C THR A 516 -32.17 11.57 9.75
N GLY A 517 -32.40 12.14 8.57
CA GLY A 517 -31.69 13.33 8.10
C GLY A 517 -30.18 13.11 7.97
N ARG A 518 -29.75 11.86 7.77
CA ARG A 518 -28.33 11.43 7.74
C ARG A 518 -27.57 11.67 9.04
N SER A 519 -28.27 11.76 10.18
CA SER A 519 -27.65 11.88 11.49
C SER A 519 -27.14 10.54 12.03
N ASP A 520 -27.73 9.43 11.57
CA ASP A 520 -27.32 8.08 11.95
C ASP A 520 -26.05 7.68 11.18
N LYS A 521 -24.88 7.87 11.82
CA LYS A 521 -23.58 7.63 11.19
C LYS A 521 -23.39 6.17 10.74
N LEU A 522 -23.99 5.21 11.44
CA LEU A 522 -23.87 3.79 11.12
C LEU A 522 -24.61 3.46 9.82
N ILE A 523 -25.84 3.96 9.69
CA ILE A 523 -26.66 3.82 8.48
C ILE A 523 -26.09 4.62 7.31
N HIS A 524 -25.63 5.85 7.57
CA HIS A 524 -24.97 6.66 6.57
C HIS A 524 -23.74 5.96 5.98
N PHE A 525 -22.94 5.31 6.84
CA PHE A 525 -21.79 4.51 6.44
C PHE A 525 -22.23 3.30 5.60
N LEU A 526 -23.23 2.52 6.02
CA LEU A 526 -23.77 1.41 5.24
C LEU A 526 -24.22 1.84 3.83
N ARG A 527 -24.94 2.96 3.73
CA ARG A 527 -25.36 3.52 2.43
C ARG A 527 -24.15 3.85 1.56
N LYS A 528 -23.18 4.61 2.09
CA LYS A 528 -21.96 4.99 1.36
C LYS A 528 -21.19 3.76 0.88
N GLN A 529 -21.05 2.73 1.72
CA GLN A 529 -20.45 1.47 1.32
C GLN A 529 -21.22 0.81 0.17
N SER A 530 -22.54 0.65 0.29
CA SER A 530 -23.35 0.01 -0.76
C SER A 530 -23.33 0.74 -2.11
N HIS A 531 -23.09 2.06 -2.10
CA HIS A 531 -23.06 2.90 -3.31
C HIS A 531 -21.68 2.96 -3.97
N VAL A 532 -20.60 2.78 -3.20
CA VAL A 532 -19.22 2.99 -3.65
C VAL A 532 -18.47 1.66 -3.84
N GLU A 533 -18.71 0.66 -2.99
CA GLU A 533 -18.00 -0.62 -2.99
C GLU A 533 -18.98 -1.81 -2.97
N SER A 534 -18.93 -2.64 -4.02
CA SER A 534 -19.68 -3.89 -4.08
C SER A 534 -18.86 -5.04 -3.50
N ASN A 535 -19.21 -5.48 -2.30
CA ASN A 535 -18.54 -6.62 -1.67
C ASN A 535 -19.54 -7.45 -0.85
N ASN A 536 -19.38 -8.77 -0.82
CA ASN A 536 -20.22 -9.67 -0.02
C ASN A 536 -20.12 -9.41 1.49
N ILE A 537 -19.03 -8.77 1.97
CA ILE A 537 -18.90 -8.31 3.36
C ILE A 537 -20.04 -7.38 3.76
N ILE A 538 -20.63 -6.63 2.82
CA ILE A 538 -21.75 -5.74 3.14
C ILE A 538 -22.98 -6.50 3.66
N VAL A 539 -23.15 -7.76 3.25
CA VAL A 539 -24.21 -8.66 3.74
C VAL A 539 -23.95 -8.98 5.21
N SER A 540 -22.71 -9.32 5.58
CA SER A 540 -22.33 -9.53 6.97
C SER A 540 -22.46 -8.24 7.79
N PHE A 541 -22.21 -7.09 7.18
CA PHE A 541 -22.31 -5.80 7.84
C PHE A 541 -23.76 -5.41 8.18
N ILE A 542 -24.68 -5.50 7.22
CA ILE A 542 -26.10 -5.26 7.51
C ILE A 542 -26.67 -6.29 8.49
N GLN A 543 -26.20 -7.56 8.45
CA GLN A 543 -26.54 -8.56 9.47
C GLN A 543 -26.06 -8.14 10.86
N GLY A 544 -24.83 -7.63 10.96
CA GLY A 544 -24.29 -7.08 12.21
C GLY A 544 -25.10 -5.89 12.72
N ILE A 545 -25.61 -5.02 11.84
CA ILE A 545 -26.47 -3.88 12.22
C ILE A 545 -27.81 -4.39 12.77
N ILE A 546 -28.44 -5.36 12.09
CA ILE A 546 -29.70 -5.95 12.55
C ILE A 546 -29.51 -6.66 13.89
N GLU A 547 -28.40 -7.38 14.09
CA GLU A 547 -28.08 -8.02 15.36
C GLU A 547 -27.84 -6.99 16.48
N TYR A 548 -27.16 -5.88 16.18
CA TYR A 548 -26.99 -4.76 17.09
C TYR A 548 -28.35 -4.10 17.43
N TRP A 549 -29.24 -3.88 16.46
CA TRP A 549 -30.59 -3.40 16.74
C TRP A 549 -31.40 -4.40 17.57
N ARG A 550 -31.23 -5.71 17.35
CA ARG A 550 -31.90 -6.75 18.15
C ARG A 550 -31.40 -6.81 19.58
N THR A 551 -30.09 -6.67 19.82
CA THR A 551 -29.47 -6.99 21.12
C THR A 551 -28.94 -5.78 21.89
N THR A 552 -28.85 -4.63 21.24
CA THR A 552 -28.08 -3.43 21.66
C THR A 552 -26.58 -3.66 21.83
N ASP A 553 -26.07 -4.85 21.49
CA ASP A 553 -24.64 -5.18 21.55
C ASP A 553 -23.95 -4.83 20.23
N LYS A 554 -23.05 -3.83 20.28
CA LYS A 554 -22.30 -3.41 19.09
C LYS A 554 -21.06 -4.24 18.79
N ARG A 555 -20.63 -5.16 19.67
CA ARG A 555 -19.41 -6.01 19.47
C ARG A 555 -19.35 -6.71 18.10
N PRO A 556 -20.46 -7.23 17.52
CA PRO A 556 -20.43 -7.83 16.18
C PRO A 556 -19.96 -6.87 15.08
N LEU A 557 -20.06 -5.55 15.29
CA LEU A 557 -19.67 -4.52 14.34
C LEU A 557 -18.18 -4.15 14.41
N GLU A 558 -17.47 -4.49 15.50
CA GLU A 558 -16.08 -4.04 15.76
C GLU A 558 -15.10 -4.38 14.63
N ARG A 559 -15.31 -5.51 13.96
CA ARG A 559 -14.46 -5.98 12.86
C ARG A 559 -14.95 -5.56 11.46
N LEU A 560 -16.10 -4.87 11.38
CA LEU A 560 -16.78 -4.51 10.14
C LEU A 560 -16.69 -3.02 9.81
N ILE A 561 -16.30 -2.18 10.77
CA ILE A 561 -16.23 -0.71 10.63
C ILE A 561 -14.96 -0.13 11.26
N PRO A 562 -14.54 1.11 10.91
CA PRO A 562 -13.44 1.79 11.59
C PRO A 562 -13.71 2.02 13.07
N SER A 563 -12.63 2.09 13.87
CA SER A 563 -12.70 2.40 15.30
C SER A 563 -13.41 3.71 15.60
N GLU A 564 -13.29 4.70 14.72
CA GLU A 564 -13.93 6.03 14.83
C GLU A 564 -15.47 5.95 14.73
N VAL A 565 -16.01 5.11 13.84
CA VAL A 565 -17.48 4.91 13.77
C VAL A 565 -17.91 4.04 14.92
N TYR A 566 -17.15 3.01 15.25
CA TYR A 566 -17.46 2.14 16.36
C TYR A 566 -17.58 2.90 17.70
N SER A 567 -16.72 3.89 17.93
CA SER A 567 -16.81 4.79 19.09
C SER A 567 -18.02 5.71 19.04
N ASP A 568 -18.44 6.12 17.83
CA ASP A 568 -19.55 7.04 17.62
C ASP A 568 -20.93 6.36 17.57
N ILE A 569 -21.01 5.02 17.59
CA ILE A 569 -22.29 4.30 17.67
C ILE A 569 -22.90 4.53 19.05
N PRO A 570 -24.10 5.15 19.13
CA PRO A 570 -24.78 5.38 20.39
C PRO A 570 -25.22 4.04 21.01
N GLU A 571 -24.97 3.80 22.29
CA GLU A 571 -25.45 2.58 22.96
C GLU A 571 -26.88 2.73 23.50
N SER A 572 -27.39 3.96 23.56
CA SER A 572 -28.75 4.29 24.02
C SER A 572 -29.24 5.57 23.35
N GLY A 573 -30.55 5.84 23.44
CA GLY A 573 -31.18 7.01 22.87
C GLY A 573 -32.27 6.70 21.84
N PRO A 574 -32.97 7.74 21.37
CA PRO A 574 -34.21 7.62 20.61
C PRO A 574 -34.03 6.92 19.25
N GLN A 575 -32.81 6.92 18.70
CA GLN A 575 -32.49 6.25 17.43
C GLN A 575 -32.16 4.76 17.58
N VAL A 576 -32.03 4.26 18.82
CA VAL A 576 -31.68 2.85 19.12
C VAL A 576 -32.82 2.16 19.86
N GLU A 577 -33.44 2.81 20.83
CA GLU A 577 -34.47 2.19 21.68
C GLU A 577 -35.75 1.83 20.92
N ASP A 578 -36.24 2.74 20.07
CA ASP A 578 -37.46 2.51 19.29
C ASP A 578 -37.28 1.40 18.24
N ILE A 579 -36.11 1.35 17.59
CA ILE A 579 -35.80 0.33 16.60
C ILE A 579 -35.51 -1.02 17.27
N HIS A 580 -34.88 -1.01 18.45
CA HIS A 580 -34.65 -2.20 19.25
C HIS A 580 -35.97 -2.86 19.66
N ARG A 581 -36.93 -2.08 20.15
CA ARG A 581 -38.29 -2.59 20.47
C ARG A 581 -38.99 -3.22 19.26
N ILE A 582 -38.78 -2.66 18.05
CA ILE A 582 -39.30 -3.25 16.82
C ILE A 582 -38.64 -4.60 16.54
N PHE A 583 -37.32 -4.66 16.49
CA PHE A 583 -36.62 -5.90 16.15
C PHE A 583 -36.77 -6.98 17.22
N GLU A 584 -36.80 -6.62 18.51
CA GLU A 584 -37.12 -7.57 19.59
C GLU A 584 -38.49 -8.23 19.38
N CYS A 585 -39.51 -7.46 18.97
CA CYS A 585 -40.82 -8.01 18.65
C CYS A 585 -40.81 -8.89 17.38
N VAL A 586 -40.11 -8.47 16.32
CA VAL A 586 -39.99 -9.25 15.07
C VAL A 586 -39.33 -10.61 15.34
N PHE A 587 -38.25 -10.64 16.12
CA PHE A 587 -37.55 -11.87 16.53
C PHE A 587 -38.25 -12.63 17.66
N GLY A 588 -39.35 -12.10 18.21
CA GLY A 588 -40.23 -12.80 19.15
C GLY A 588 -41.22 -13.75 18.46
N ASP A 589 -41.36 -13.66 17.14
CA ASP A 589 -42.17 -14.59 16.35
C ASP A 589 -41.49 -15.96 16.26
N LYS A 590 -42.26 -17.05 16.40
CA LYS A 590 -41.74 -18.42 16.41
C LYS A 590 -41.06 -18.83 15.11
N ALA A 591 -41.35 -18.14 14.01
CA ALA A 591 -40.78 -18.42 12.70
C ALA A 591 -39.39 -17.77 12.48
N ILE A 592 -38.97 -16.82 13.32
CA ILE A 592 -37.76 -15.99 13.08
C ILE A 592 -36.80 -16.11 14.28
N ASN A 593 -35.77 -16.96 14.15
CA ASN A 593 -34.77 -17.20 15.21
C ASN A 593 -33.42 -16.53 14.90
N HIS A 594 -33.09 -16.40 13.62
CA HIS A 594 -31.84 -15.85 13.12
C HIS A 594 -32.08 -14.74 12.10
N VAL A 595 -31.10 -13.84 11.93
CA VAL A 595 -31.19 -12.73 10.95
C VAL A 595 -31.47 -13.25 9.54
N GLN A 596 -30.95 -14.43 9.18
CA GLN A 596 -31.18 -15.07 7.88
C GLN A 596 -32.65 -15.41 7.63
N ASP A 597 -33.45 -15.65 8.67
CA ASP A 597 -34.88 -15.97 8.53
C ASP A 597 -35.68 -14.76 7.99
N LEU A 598 -35.13 -13.53 8.12
CA LEU A 598 -35.70 -12.33 7.52
C LEU A 598 -35.67 -12.35 5.98
N LEU A 599 -34.86 -13.21 5.36
CA LEU A 599 -34.79 -13.32 3.89
C LEU A 599 -36.05 -13.91 3.26
N ASP A 600 -36.84 -14.65 4.04
CA ASP A 600 -38.05 -15.35 3.59
C ASP A 600 -39.34 -14.61 3.96
N LEU A 601 -39.22 -13.47 4.65
CA LEU A 601 -40.36 -12.61 4.98
C LEU A 601 -40.91 -11.90 3.74
N THR A 602 -42.23 -12.01 3.55
CA THR A 602 -42.95 -11.20 2.56
C THR A 602 -43.11 -9.75 3.05
N GLU A 603 -43.35 -8.81 2.15
CA GLU A 603 -43.59 -7.41 2.54
C GLU A 603 -44.79 -7.26 3.49
N ASP A 604 -45.86 -8.02 3.25
CA ASP A 604 -47.08 -7.95 4.05
C ASP A 604 -46.85 -8.51 5.46
N ASP A 605 -46.07 -9.59 5.58
CA ASP A 605 -45.69 -10.15 6.87
C ASP A 605 -44.77 -9.22 7.65
N ALA A 606 -43.78 -8.61 6.99
CA ALA A 606 -42.90 -7.64 7.61
C ALA A 606 -43.67 -6.41 8.14
N LYS A 607 -44.57 -5.84 7.33
CA LYS A 607 -45.45 -4.73 7.76
C LYS A 607 -46.34 -5.13 8.93
N ARG A 608 -46.91 -6.35 8.89
CA ARG A 608 -47.76 -6.88 9.96
C ARG A 608 -47.01 -7.05 11.28
N LEU A 609 -45.80 -7.62 11.26
CA LEU A 609 -44.97 -7.80 12.46
C LEU A 609 -44.52 -6.46 13.05
N ILE A 610 -44.04 -5.54 12.22
CA ILE A 610 -43.61 -4.19 12.66
C ILE A 610 -44.79 -3.39 13.23
N GLY A 611 -45.99 -3.53 12.63
CA GLY A 611 -47.20 -2.84 13.05
C GLY A 611 -47.76 -3.27 14.42
N GLN A 612 -47.36 -4.43 14.94
CA GLN A 612 -47.77 -4.91 16.26
C GLN A 612 -47.14 -4.13 17.42
N VAL A 613 -46.05 -3.39 17.16
CA VAL A 613 -45.34 -2.64 18.18
C VAL A 613 -46.02 -1.29 18.42
N HIS A 614 -46.62 -1.14 19.61
CA HIS A 614 -47.29 0.09 20.03
C HIS A 614 -46.32 1.10 20.69
N GLY A 615 -46.61 2.40 20.52
CA GLY A 615 -45.84 3.47 21.16
C GLY A 615 -44.46 3.71 20.55
N VAL A 616 -44.31 3.47 19.25
CA VAL A 616 -43.12 3.76 18.44
C VAL A 616 -43.52 4.70 17.30
N PRO A 617 -42.72 5.74 16.96
CA PRO A 617 -43.02 6.65 15.86
C PRO A 617 -43.10 5.95 14.50
N GLU A 618 -43.99 6.42 13.62
CA GLU A 618 -44.17 5.83 12.28
C GLU A 618 -42.89 5.86 11.43
N LYS A 619 -42.05 6.89 11.61
CA LYS A 619 -40.73 6.98 10.96
C LYS A 619 -39.83 5.77 11.27
N GLU A 620 -39.91 5.21 12.48
CA GLU A 620 -39.07 4.09 12.92
C GLU A 620 -39.59 2.76 12.38
N ARG A 621 -40.92 2.64 12.24
CA ARG A 621 -41.54 1.50 11.55
C ARG A 621 -41.13 1.44 10.08
N SER A 622 -41.16 2.59 9.40
CA SER A 622 -40.68 2.70 8.02
C SER A 622 -39.18 2.38 7.91
N ARG A 623 -38.37 2.87 8.86
CA ARG A 623 -36.93 2.58 8.91
C ARG A 623 -36.64 1.09 9.07
N ALA A 624 -37.37 0.40 9.96
CA ALA A 624 -37.26 -1.05 10.16
C ALA A 624 -37.62 -1.83 8.89
N PHE A 625 -38.75 -1.49 8.27
CA PHE A 625 -39.24 -2.15 7.06
C PHE A 625 -38.23 -2.00 5.91
N LEU A 626 -37.77 -0.78 5.66
CA LEU A 626 -36.78 -0.51 4.62
C LEU A 626 -35.44 -1.18 4.91
N MET A 627 -35.03 -1.34 6.18
CA MET A 627 -33.82 -2.10 6.52
C MET A 627 -33.95 -3.60 6.18
N ILE A 628 -35.10 -4.21 6.46
CA ILE A 628 -35.37 -5.60 6.07
C ILE A 628 -35.32 -5.73 4.54
N GLN A 629 -35.97 -4.82 3.81
CA GLN A 629 -35.89 -4.80 2.34
C GLN A 629 -34.45 -4.58 1.85
N PHE A 630 -33.69 -3.69 2.50
CA PHE A 630 -32.30 -3.44 2.14
C PHE A 630 -31.45 -4.70 2.32
N TYR A 631 -31.67 -5.44 3.41
CA TYR A 631 -31.00 -6.73 3.65
C TYR A 631 -31.37 -7.76 2.58
N GLN A 632 -32.65 -7.90 2.26
CA GLN A 632 -33.12 -8.82 1.22
C GLN A 632 -32.50 -8.49 -0.14
N LEU A 633 -32.50 -7.23 -0.56
CA LEU A 633 -31.93 -6.78 -1.83
C LEU A 633 -30.39 -6.89 -1.87
N LEU A 634 -29.70 -6.64 -0.75
CA LEU A 634 -28.24 -6.87 -0.67
C LEU A 634 -27.92 -8.37 -0.74
N HIS A 635 -28.71 -9.21 -0.07
CA HIS A 635 -28.53 -10.65 -0.13
C HIS A 635 -28.86 -11.20 -1.51
N GLU A 636 -29.94 -10.75 -2.15
CA GLU A 636 -30.27 -11.05 -3.55
C GLU A 636 -29.11 -10.66 -4.48
N LYS A 637 -28.56 -9.46 -4.26
CA LYS A 637 -27.44 -8.99 -5.04
C LYS A 637 -26.18 -9.81 -4.82
N TYR A 638 -25.78 -10.16 -3.59
CA TYR A 638 -24.43 -10.67 -3.30
C TYR A 638 -24.34 -12.14 -2.90
N ALA A 639 -25.44 -12.75 -2.48
CA ALA A 639 -25.54 -14.20 -2.31
C ALA A 639 -26.26 -14.75 -3.55
N LEU A 640 -25.70 -15.78 -4.18
CA LEU A 640 -26.34 -16.53 -5.27
C LEU A 640 -27.65 -17.15 -4.76
N SER A 641 -28.70 -16.35 -4.66
CA SER A 641 -30.02 -16.75 -4.20
C SER A 641 -30.73 -17.47 -5.33
N PHE A 642 -31.32 -18.62 -5.03
CA PHE A 642 -32.11 -19.39 -5.98
C PHE A 642 -33.40 -18.66 -6.40
N LYS A 643 -33.79 -17.57 -5.72
CA LYS A 643 -35.02 -16.82 -5.98
C LYS A 643 -35.05 -16.19 -7.39
N ASP A 644 -33.90 -15.80 -7.93
CA ASP A 644 -33.81 -15.13 -9.25
C ASP A 644 -33.44 -16.06 -10.41
N ILE A 645 -33.40 -17.37 -10.18
CA ILE A 645 -33.06 -18.31 -11.25
C ILE A 645 -34.07 -18.21 -12.40
N HIS A 646 -35.33 -17.89 -12.11
CA HIS A 646 -36.38 -17.64 -13.11
C HIS A 646 -36.01 -16.49 -14.06
N ILE A 647 -35.58 -15.35 -13.51
CA ILE A 647 -35.19 -14.16 -14.29
C ILE A 647 -33.95 -14.47 -15.13
N ASN A 648 -32.97 -15.15 -14.56
CA ASN A 648 -31.73 -15.50 -15.25
C ASN A 648 -31.97 -16.51 -16.39
N LEU A 649 -32.82 -17.52 -16.16
CA LEU A 649 -33.24 -18.47 -17.18
C LEU A 649 -34.02 -17.75 -18.30
N GLN A 650 -34.99 -16.91 -17.97
CA GLN A 650 -35.73 -16.13 -18.98
C GLN A 650 -34.81 -15.22 -19.81
N ARG A 651 -33.79 -14.60 -19.19
CA ARG A 651 -32.76 -13.85 -19.91
C ARG A 651 -31.92 -14.74 -20.81
N ALA A 652 -31.56 -15.95 -20.39
CA ALA A 652 -30.80 -16.91 -21.20
C ALA A 652 -31.45 -17.14 -22.57
N LYS A 653 -32.79 -17.26 -22.61
CA LYS A 653 -33.57 -17.36 -23.86
C LYS A 653 -33.34 -16.18 -24.80
N THR A 654 -33.30 -14.95 -24.26
CA THR A 654 -33.10 -13.72 -25.06
C THR A 654 -31.67 -13.54 -25.61
N ILE A 655 -30.67 -14.19 -25.02
CA ILE A 655 -29.27 -14.16 -25.49
C ILE A 655 -28.89 -15.38 -26.36
N GLY A 656 -29.89 -16.18 -26.79
CA GLY A 656 -29.71 -17.26 -27.76
C GLY A 656 -29.32 -18.62 -27.16
N LEU A 657 -29.47 -18.80 -25.85
CA LEU A 657 -29.36 -20.10 -25.19
C LEU A 657 -30.67 -20.92 -25.37
N PRO A 658 -30.65 -22.25 -25.14
CA PRO A 658 -31.81 -23.13 -25.25
C PRO A 658 -33.01 -22.63 -24.43
N ASP A 659 -34.23 -23.01 -24.83
CA ASP A 659 -35.46 -22.50 -24.20
C ASP A 659 -35.65 -23.11 -22.80
N PRO A 660 -35.60 -22.30 -21.72
CA PRO A 660 -35.76 -22.80 -20.35
C PRO A 660 -37.21 -23.11 -19.98
N GLY A 661 -38.19 -22.94 -20.87
CA GLY A 661 -39.62 -23.04 -20.55
C GLY A 661 -40.01 -24.27 -19.73
N LYS A 662 -39.56 -25.47 -20.16
CA LYS A 662 -39.84 -26.73 -19.44
C LYS A 662 -39.24 -26.77 -18.03
N LEU A 663 -38.08 -26.12 -17.84
CA LEU A 663 -37.42 -26.03 -16.54
C LEU A 663 -38.13 -25.00 -15.64
N LEU A 664 -38.56 -23.87 -16.19
CA LEU A 664 -39.35 -22.86 -15.48
C LEU A 664 -40.67 -23.45 -14.99
N ASP A 665 -41.41 -24.15 -15.86
CA ASP A 665 -42.67 -24.81 -15.51
C ASP A 665 -42.48 -25.88 -14.41
N ALA A 666 -41.34 -26.59 -14.41
CA ALA A 666 -41.00 -27.56 -13.39
C ALA A 666 -40.60 -26.90 -12.04
N LEU A 667 -40.00 -25.71 -12.07
CA LEU A 667 -39.63 -24.94 -10.89
C LEU A 667 -40.84 -24.28 -10.21
N ASP A 668 -41.81 -23.79 -10.99
CA ASP A 668 -43.03 -23.14 -10.49
C ASP A 668 -44.01 -24.14 -9.85
N ASN A 669 -43.99 -25.41 -10.26
CA ASN A 669 -44.78 -26.48 -9.67
C ASN A 669 -44.08 -27.09 -8.44
N SER A 670 -43.98 -26.33 -7.34
CA SER A 670 -43.24 -26.72 -6.13
C SER A 670 -43.84 -27.91 -5.34
N ASP A 671 -45.08 -28.30 -5.66
CA ASP A 671 -45.76 -29.51 -5.13
C ASP A 671 -45.58 -30.75 -6.05
N GLY A 672 -44.81 -30.64 -7.12
CA GLY A 672 -44.58 -31.69 -8.12
C GLY A 672 -43.49 -32.71 -7.77
N ASP A 673 -43.52 -33.84 -8.49
CA ASP A 673 -42.58 -34.96 -8.38
C ASP A 673 -41.11 -34.51 -8.57
N ARG A 674 -40.29 -34.68 -7.53
CA ARG A 674 -38.85 -34.34 -7.53
C ARG A 674 -38.09 -34.99 -8.68
N TYR A 675 -38.57 -36.13 -9.19
CA TYR A 675 -38.01 -36.79 -10.36
C TYR A 675 -38.17 -35.93 -11.62
N GLN A 676 -39.35 -35.34 -11.84
CA GLN A 676 -39.61 -34.47 -13.00
C GLN A 676 -38.76 -33.21 -12.96
N LEU A 677 -38.58 -32.61 -11.78
CA LEU A 677 -37.70 -31.45 -11.63
C LEU A 677 -36.24 -31.81 -11.94
N LEU A 678 -35.76 -32.95 -11.43
CA LEU A 678 -34.40 -33.40 -11.71
C LEU A 678 -34.20 -33.70 -13.20
N THR A 679 -35.16 -34.35 -13.86
CA THR A 679 -35.12 -34.62 -15.30
C THR A 679 -35.09 -33.33 -16.10
N ALA A 680 -35.96 -32.36 -15.79
CA ALA A 680 -35.98 -31.06 -16.46
C ALA A 680 -34.64 -30.29 -16.31
N ILE A 681 -34.02 -30.36 -15.11
CA ILE A 681 -32.68 -29.78 -14.89
C ILE A 681 -31.63 -30.48 -15.74
N LEU A 682 -31.62 -31.83 -15.75
CA LEU A 682 -30.63 -32.61 -16.49
C LEU A 682 -30.76 -32.44 -18.01
N ASP A 683 -31.99 -32.41 -18.52
CA ASP A 683 -32.29 -32.20 -19.93
C ASP A 683 -31.81 -30.81 -20.37
N TYR A 684 -32.16 -29.77 -19.61
CA TYR A 684 -31.72 -28.40 -19.91
C TYR A 684 -30.20 -28.23 -19.81
N LEU A 685 -29.55 -28.86 -18.82
CA LEU A 685 -28.08 -28.91 -18.75
C LEU A 685 -27.45 -29.68 -19.92
N GLY A 686 -28.15 -30.70 -20.44
CA GLY A 686 -27.77 -31.43 -21.64
C GLY A 686 -27.81 -30.55 -22.88
N GLU A 687 -28.90 -29.79 -23.07
CA GLU A 687 -29.03 -28.83 -24.17
C GLU A 687 -27.96 -27.72 -24.08
N LEU A 688 -27.70 -27.20 -22.87
CA LEU A 688 -26.64 -26.19 -22.64
C LEU A 688 -25.23 -26.71 -22.91
N LYS A 689 -25.00 -28.03 -22.91
CA LYS A 689 -23.69 -28.63 -23.16
C LYS A 689 -23.36 -28.71 -24.65
N GLU A 690 -24.37 -28.72 -25.52
CA GLU A 690 -24.23 -28.81 -26.97
C GLU A 690 -24.03 -27.42 -27.63
N VAL A 691 -24.23 -26.35 -26.86
CA VAL A 691 -23.91 -24.95 -27.21
C VAL A 691 -22.52 -24.61 -26.70
#